data_AF-A0A7X7G1X7-F1
#
_entry.id   AF-A0A7X7G1X7-F1
#
_cell.length_a   1.000
_cell.length_b   1.000
_cell.length_c   1.000
_cell.angle_alpha   90.00
_cell.angle_beta   90.00
_cell.angle_gamma   90.00
#
_symmetry.space_group_name_H-M   'P 1'
#
loop_
_entity.id
_entity.type
_entity.pdbx_description
1 polymer ?
#
loop_
_entity_poly.entity_id
_entity_poly.type
_entity_poly.pdbx_seq_one_letter_code
_entity_poly.pdbx_strand_id
1 'polypeptide(L)'
;MTRTALLAATIAMGWALAAGAQTIRYVAQGGQTPAAPYLNWATAASNIQDAVDAAEDGDTVLVSNGLYNTGGQRLPDEGFLTNRVFVANAVTVRSVNGPAATTIRGNATEGGNAVRCVLLQSGAVLDGFALAGGGVISDVMSLYDGFGGGVLLKEGGIISNCWISGCKGSGVYMFRGGRMADCLVQSNTSLSGGGVICEPSDFAENEIERCRILDNTAEASGGGIFSMGNLKIHDSLICGNLAADASVGIGGGIWMSGGTIANCTIAWNESRCKGGGIGDLSNPEYGQQLCEIVNTILYHNTAPIGSNFHVLGTSITYSCTYPLPEGDGNTAEAPLLLGFRNPHIAAASPCRGAGTTSCLYAGETDIDGEPRAWGGSADIGCDQFVYTNIAGTLNMVIDAPFTNALVNEPLRFRSALEGKADVFTWTVATPTGAMLRANEADWTYAWNMTGVYAVALSATNSACAAAVTATVTIVDHFTNYFDPAGSHVPPFTNWSQAATNLQDAIDACRIGGMVMVQTGVHACADEVLLNRGVTVRGAGTAADTAFVGGGSNRCFSLADPDAALERITISNGKAATGAGVYLSGGTVRQCMLSGNSATIKGGGAYMERGGLLEDCRISGNYALKWGGGAFVQGDARISRCLVISNATDYYGGGLYAYLGAQADNCYFAGNSSWGGGGMILFIGCAARNCTLARNMAEGDGGGIFFLDSTAINCLVYFNEAADYSSDNYFFDVTDQSSVISHCCADPLPAGDGNMAVNPLLAGIENPHLLAASPCRAAGDASAVAPGATDIDGEPRAHGGAADIGCDEYIPGAVTGALAVAISGDTNTIYGVAELLGADISGKATGLAWRVGRGAGQYDCMTNLFEIAPVWTNAGYFEVVLSAGNESGGSSATVTVHVAAGGYTNYVSTSGAHVPPFTNWATASTSIQAAVDSCYEGGVVLVQTGRYEISSALLLAKPVSVQSVGGPELTTIDAGRRCRGVMIPADGVLLAGFTITNGYAAGAAGGFMLGGTVSNCVISGCA
;
A
#
# COMPACT_ATOMS: atom_id res chain seq x y z
N MET A 1 -9.86 -72.61 -24.99
CA MET A 1 -10.70 -72.68 -26.21
C MET A 1 -12.15 -72.53 -25.82
N THR A 2 -12.80 -71.42 -26.20
CA THR A 2 -14.24 -71.20 -26.48
C THR A 2 -14.65 -69.76 -26.15
N ARG A 3 -15.51 -69.20 -27.02
CA ARG A 3 -16.26 -67.91 -26.93
C ARG A 3 -15.61 -66.57 -27.32
N THR A 4 -14.36 -66.49 -27.75
CA THR A 4 -13.79 -65.22 -28.29
C THR A 4 -13.80 -65.08 -29.81
N ALA A 5 -14.10 -66.14 -30.57
CA ALA A 5 -14.07 -66.10 -32.04
C ALA A 5 -15.42 -65.80 -32.72
N LEU A 6 -16.51 -65.64 -31.95
CA LEU A 6 -17.86 -65.44 -32.51
C LEU A 6 -18.42 -64.02 -32.35
N LEU A 7 -17.69 -63.10 -31.69
CA LEU A 7 -18.11 -61.70 -31.54
C LEU A 7 -17.46 -60.75 -32.56
N ALA A 8 -16.33 -61.15 -33.15
CA ALA A 8 -15.65 -60.36 -34.19
C ALA A 8 -16.34 -60.44 -35.57
N ALA A 9 -17.24 -61.40 -35.78
CA ALA A 9 -17.91 -61.61 -37.06
C ALA A 9 -19.34 -61.03 -37.12
N THR A 10 -19.94 -60.64 -35.99
CA THR A 10 -21.30 -60.05 -35.93
C THR A 10 -21.34 -58.53 -35.95
N ILE A 11 -20.20 -57.84 -35.82
CA ILE A 11 -20.11 -56.38 -35.99
C ILE A 11 -19.86 -56.00 -37.47
N ALA A 12 -19.30 -56.89 -38.27
CA ALA A 12 -18.97 -56.62 -39.68
C ALA A 12 -20.12 -56.87 -40.69
N MET A 13 -21.30 -57.34 -40.26
CA MET A 13 -22.40 -57.71 -41.17
C MET A 13 -23.75 -57.02 -40.89
N GLY A 14 -23.77 -55.97 -40.06
CA GLY A 14 -24.96 -55.14 -39.79
C GLY A 14 -24.91 -53.71 -40.33
N TRP A 15 -23.76 -53.24 -40.84
CA TRP A 15 -23.54 -51.85 -41.25
C TRP A 15 -23.34 -51.66 -42.76
N ALA A 16 -23.74 -52.65 -43.56
CA ALA A 16 -23.79 -52.51 -45.00
C ALA A 16 -25.20 -52.06 -45.41
N LEU A 17 -25.61 -50.84 -45.05
CA LEU A 17 -26.68 -50.08 -45.71
C LEU A 17 -26.49 -48.58 -45.35
N ALA A 18 -26.10 -47.82 -46.38
CA ALA A 18 -25.82 -46.38 -46.41
C ALA A 18 -24.48 -45.88 -45.81
N ALA A 19 -23.34 -46.38 -46.34
CA ALA A 19 -22.15 -45.52 -46.40
C ALA A 19 -22.41 -44.45 -47.49
N GLY A 20 -22.95 -43.30 -47.07
CA GLY A 20 -22.93 -42.08 -47.88
C GLY A 20 -21.48 -41.71 -48.21
N ALA A 21 -21.25 -41.10 -49.37
CA ALA A 21 -19.92 -40.64 -49.73
C ALA A 21 -19.45 -39.58 -48.71
N GLN A 22 -18.38 -39.86 -47.96
CA GLN A 22 -17.76 -38.91 -47.04
C GLN A 22 -17.48 -37.60 -47.78
N THR A 23 -18.17 -36.53 -47.41
CA THR A 23 -18.06 -35.26 -48.10
C THR A 23 -17.33 -34.24 -47.24
N ILE A 24 -16.46 -33.44 -47.87
CA ILE A 24 -15.74 -32.37 -47.18
C ILE A 24 -16.57 -31.08 -47.24
N ARG A 25 -16.79 -30.46 -46.09
CA ARG A 25 -17.37 -29.12 -45.91
C ARG A 25 -16.24 -28.15 -45.57
N TYR A 26 -16.17 -27.01 -46.23
CA TYR A 26 -15.08 -26.04 -46.08
C TYR A 26 -15.53 -24.82 -45.28
N VAL A 27 -14.67 -24.35 -44.37
CA VAL A 27 -14.91 -23.17 -43.53
C VAL A 27 -13.74 -22.20 -43.66
N ALA A 28 -14.01 -20.93 -43.97
CA ALA A 28 -12.97 -19.90 -44.06
C ALA A 28 -13.42 -18.56 -43.49
N GLN A 29 -12.54 -17.92 -42.70
CA GLN A 29 -12.77 -16.58 -42.16
C GLN A 29 -12.90 -15.56 -43.30
N GLY A 30 -14.09 -14.98 -43.49
CA GLY A 30 -14.34 -14.00 -44.56
C GLY A 30 -14.64 -14.60 -45.94
N GLY A 31 -15.21 -15.81 -46.00
CA GLY A 31 -15.73 -16.40 -47.23
C GLY A 31 -16.56 -15.38 -48.04
N GLN A 32 -16.17 -15.14 -49.29
CA GLN A 32 -16.70 -14.02 -50.09
C GLN A 32 -18.18 -14.23 -50.49
N THR A 33 -18.62 -15.50 -50.58
CA THR A 33 -19.99 -15.91 -50.92
C THR A 33 -20.34 -17.27 -50.29
N PRO A 34 -20.62 -17.37 -48.98
CA PRO A 34 -20.97 -18.62 -48.33
C PRO A 34 -22.23 -19.24 -48.94
N ALA A 35 -22.16 -20.51 -49.35
CA ALA A 35 -23.30 -21.22 -49.93
C ALA A 35 -23.31 -22.70 -49.52
N ALA A 36 -24.36 -23.12 -48.81
CA ALA A 36 -24.58 -24.51 -48.44
C ALA A 36 -24.69 -25.40 -49.71
N PRO A 37 -24.11 -26.62 -49.72
CA PRO A 37 -23.52 -27.32 -48.58
C PRO A 37 -21.98 -27.16 -48.50
N TYR A 38 -21.42 -25.97 -48.81
CA TYR A 38 -20.03 -25.60 -48.50
C TYR A 38 -18.94 -26.54 -49.06
N LEU A 39 -19.09 -27.01 -50.29
CA LEU A 39 -18.27 -28.10 -50.87
C LEU A 39 -16.87 -27.70 -51.37
N ASN A 40 -16.50 -26.43 -51.27
CA ASN A 40 -15.17 -25.92 -51.67
C ASN A 40 -14.89 -24.58 -50.99
N TRP A 41 -13.63 -24.12 -51.08
CA TRP A 41 -13.18 -22.86 -50.48
C TRP A 41 -13.93 -21.60 -50.98
N ALA A 42 -14.42 -21.58 -52.23
CA ALA A 42 -15.11 -20.40 -52.78
C ALA A 42 -16.53 -20.25 -52.20
N THR A 43 -17.18 -21.36 -51.88
CA THR A 43 -18.50 -21.40 -51.24
C THR A 43 -18.41 -21.71 -49.75
N ALA A 44 -17.23 -21.61 -49.13
CA ALA A 44 -17.00 -22.02 -47.74
C ALA A 44 -17.91 -21.28 -46.75
N ALA A 45 -18.29 -21.95 -45.67
CA ALA A 45 -19.01 -21.33 -44.58
C ALA A 45 -18.16 -20.24 -43.91
N SER A 46 -18.80 -19.15 -43.48
CA SER A 46 -18.12 -18.05 -42.78
C SER A 46 -17.90 -18.31 -41.28
N ASN A 47 -18.61 -19.30 -40.72
CA ASN A 47 -18.41 -19.78 -39.36
C ASN A 47 -18.48 -21.32 -39.33
N ILE A 48 -17.93 -21.93 -38.28
CA ILE A 48 -17.78 -23.40 -38.18
C ILE A 48 -19.14 -24.08 -37.98
N GLN A 49 -20.05 -23.48 -37.20
CA GLN A 49 -21.35 -24.08 -36.86
C GLN A 49 -22.19 -24.30 -38.12
N ASP A 50 -22.24 -23.35 -39.06
CA ASP A 50 -23.01 -23.50 -40.30
C ASP A 50 -22.58 -24.73 -41.12
N ALA A 51 -21.28 -25.03 -41.15
CA ALA A 51 -20.76 -26.19 -41.87
C ALA A 51 -21.01 -27.50 -41.12
N VAL A 52 -21.00 -27.47 -39.78
CA VAL A 52 -21.38 -28.60 -38.93
C VAL A 52 -22.87 -28.92 -39.10
N ASP A 53 -23.73 -27.92 -39.13
CA ASP A 53 -25.18 -28.07 -39.33
C ASP A 53 -25.53 -28.66 -40.70
N ALA A 54 -24.66 -28.46 -41.70
CA ALA A 54 -24.79 -29.01 -43.05
C ALA A 54 -24.07 -30.35 -43.28
N ALA A 55 -23.41 -30.89 -42.25
CA ALA A 55 -22.66 -32.14 -42.32
C ALA A 55 -23.52 -33.34 -41.85
N GLU A 56 -23.34 -34.47 -42.52
CA GLU A 56 -23.95 -35.75 -42.15
C GLU A 56 -22.92 -36.65 -41.42
N ASP A 57 -23.40 -37.73 -40.78
CA ASP A 57 -22.51 -38.69 -40.11
C ASP A 57 -21.42 -39.21 -41.06
N GLY A 58 -20.16 -39.12 -40.63
CA GLY A 58 -18.97 -39.50 -41.40
C GLY A 58 -18.36 -38.39 -42.25
N ASP A 59 -18.99 -37.21 -42.36
CA ASP A 59 -18.42 -36.06 -43.08
C ASP A 59 -17.21 -35.44 -42.35
N THR A 60 -16.43 -34.65 -43.09
CA THR A 60 -15.33 -33.83 -42.55
C THR A 60 -15.59 -32.35 -42.76
N VAL A 61 -15.53 -31.55 -41.70
CA VAL A 61 -15.51 -30.09 -41.76
C VAL A 61 -14.06 -29.61 -41.70
N LEU A 62 -13.53 -29.13 -42.81
CA LEU A 62 -12.15 -28.65 -42.96
C LEU A 62 -12.09 -27.12 -42.80
N VAL A 63 -11.35 -26.66 -41.79
CA VAL A 63 -11.34 -25.26 -41.36
C VAL A 63 -10.00 -24.60 -41.67
N SER A 64 -10.02 -23.47 -42.41
CA SER A 64 -8.81 -22.69 -42.70
C SER A 64 -8.29 -21.97 -41.46
N ASN A 65 -7.04 -21.51 -41.54
CA ASN A 65 -6.42 -20.67 -40.51
C ASN A 65 -7.28 -19.44 -40.17
N GLY A 66 -7.21 -19.01 -38.93
CA GLY A 66 -7.90 -17.81 -38.46
C GLY A 66 -8.46 -17.92 -37.05
N LEU A 67 -9.11 -16.82 -36.64
CA LEU A 67 -9.80 -16.71 -35.36
C LEU A 67 -11.32 -16.85 -35.58
N TYR A 68 -11.91 -17.89 -34.98
CA TYR A 68 -13.33 -18.19 -35.03
C TYR A 68 -13.98 -17.86 -33.69
N ASN A 69 -14.57 -16.66 -33.62
CA ASN A 69 -15.17 -16.09 -32.40
C ASN A 69 -16.62 -15.63 -32.59
N THR A 70 -17.29 -16.11 -33.65
CA THR A 70 -18.71 -15.83 -33.96
C THR A 70 -19.48 -17.12 -34.17
N GLY A 71 -20.82 -17.04 -34.10
CA GLY A 71 -21.70 -18.21 -34.12
C GLY A 71 -21.84 -18.85 -32.74
N GLY A 72 -22.62 -19.91 -32.66
CA GLY A 72 -22.74 -20.74 -31.47
C GLY A 72 -24.16 -21.25 -31.24
N GLN A 73 -24.24 -22.40 -30.59
CA GLN A 73 -25.47 -23.12 -30.34
C GLN A 73 -25.49 -23.67 -28.91
N ARG A 74 -26.67 -23.69 -28.31
CA ARG A 74 -26.91 -24.33 -27.01
C ARG A 74 -27.19 -25.81 -27.20
N LEU A 75 -26.90 -26.60 -26.18
CA LEU A 75 -27.38 -27.98 -26.13
C LEU A 75 -28.92 -27.93 -26.06
N PRO A 76 -29.65 -28.50 -27.04
CA PRO A 76 -31.11 -28.45 -27.06
C PRO A 76 -31.70 -29.10 -25.80
N ASP A 77 -32.67 -28.43 -25.17
CA ASP A 77 -33.47 -28.91 -24.04
C ASP A 77 -32.71 -29.30 -22.73
N GLU A 78 -31.37 -29.26 -22.73
CA GLU A 78 -30.54 -29.71 -21.61
C GLU A 78 -29.55 -28.66 -21.06
N GLY A 79 -29.30 -27.56 -21.78
CA GLY A 79 -28.29 -26.57 -21.37
C GLY A 79 -28.62 -25.11 -21.70
N PHE A 80 -28.14 -24.20 -20.86
CA PHE A 80 -28.27 -22.75 -21.01
C PHE A 80 -27.02 -22.11 -21.62
N LEU A 81 -25.87 -22.79 -21.54
CA LEU A 81 -24.60 -22.28 -22.02
C LEU A 81 -24.52 -22.34 -23.56
N THR A 82 -24.02 -21.27 -24.15
CA THR A 82 -23.75 -21.22 -25.59
C THR A 82 -22.39 -21.84 -25.87
N ASN A 83 -22.32 -22.74 -26.86
CA ASN A 83 -21.07 -23.34 -27.34
C ASN A 83 -20.73 -22.71 -28.68
N ARG A 84 -19.49 -22.23 -28.87
CA ARG A 84 -19.06 -21.64 -30.15
C ARG A 84 -19.22 -22.64 -31.30
N VAL A 85 -18.90 -23.90 -31.04
CA VAL A 85 -19.16 -25.03 -31.94
C VAL A 85 -19.80 -26.17 -31.16
N PHE A 86 -20.97 -26.62 -31.59
CA PHE A 86 -21.65 -27.80 -31.09
C PHE A 86 -21.73 -28.85 -32.21
N VAL A 87 -21.09 -30.00 -32.00
CA VAL A 87 -21.05 -31.12 -32.94
C VAL A 87 -21.90 -32.26 -32.38
N ALA A 88 -23.13 -32.39 -32.88
CA ALA A 88 -24.12 -33.37 -32.42
C ALA A 88 -24.00 -34.73 -33.13
N ASN A 89 -23.48 -34.72 -34.36
CA ASN A 89 -23.41 -35.86 -35.26
C ASN A 89 -21.98 -36.43 -35.31
N ALA A 90 -21.80 -37.62 -35.88
CA ALA A 90 -20.50 -38.29 -35.99
C ALA A 90 -19.61 -37.68 -37.08
N VAL A 91 -19.24 -36.40 -36.89
CA VAL A 91 -18.50 -35.56 -37.84
C VAL A 91 -17.08 -35.30 -37.34
N THR A 92 -16.11 -35.27 -38.26
CA THR A 92 -14.74 -34.82 -37.95
C THR A 92 -14.58 -33.35 -38.31
N VAL A 93 -14.34 -32.49 -37.32
CA VAL A 93 -13.97 -31.10 -37.52
C VAL A 93 -12.44 -30.98 -37.41
N ARG A 94 -11.79 -30.56 -38.49
CA ARG A 94 -10.32 -30.56 -38.61
C ARG A 94 -9.78 -29.20 -39.08
N SER A 95 -8.73 -28.73 -38.43
CA SER A 95 -7.94 -27.58 -38.89
C SER A 95 -6.99 -27.97 -40.01
N VAL A 96 -6.79 -27.09 -40.99
CA VAL A 96 -5.84 -27.34 -42.09
C VAL A 96 -4.38 -27.35 -41.61
N ASN A 97 -4.00 -26.46 -40.69
CA ASN A 97 -2.60 -26.26 -40.27
C ASN A 97 -2.39 -26.37 -38.76
N GLY A 98 -3.27 -27.09 -38.07
CA GLY A 98 -3.13 -27.39 -36.64
C GLY A 98 -3.41 -26.21 -35.70
N PRO A 99 -3.16 -26.40 -34.38
CA PRO A 99 -3.67 -25.53 -33.33
C PRO A 99 -2.97 -24.17 -33.29
N ALA A 100 -1.71 -24.09 -33.74
CA ALA A 100 -0.98 -22.83 -33.82
C ALA A 100 -1.57 -21.83 -34.85
N ALA A 101 -2.34 -22.32 -35.83
CA ALA A 101 -2.85 -21.52 -36.94
C ALA A 101 -4.36 -21.25 -36.89
N THR A 102 -5.11 -22.02 -36.09
CA THR A 102 -6.58 -22.01 -36.09
C THR A 102 -7.12 -22.01 -34.66
N THR A 103 -7.80 -20.92 -34.28
CA THR A 103 -8.32 -20.73 -32.92
C THR A 103 -9.84 -20.66 -32.90
N ILE A 104 -10.48 -21.46 -32.05
CA ILE A 104 -11.88 -21.32 -31.65
C ILE A 104 -11.90 -20.60 -30.31
N ARG A 105 -12.55 -19.43 -30.25
CA ARG A 105 -12.55 -18.58 -29.06
C ARG A 105 -13.94 -18.51 -28.41
N GLY A 106 -13.99 -18.88 -27.13
CA GLY A 106 -15.16 -18.74 -26.27
C GLY A 106 -15.28 -17.33 -25.67
N ASN A 107 -15.88 -17.23 -24.49
CA ASN A 107 -15.92 -16.01 -23.68
C ASN A 107 -15.77 -16.34 -22.19
N ALA A 108 -14.62 -16.01 -21.61
CA ALA A 108 -14.21 -16.32 -20.24
C ALA A 108 -14.80 -15.34 -19.21
N THR A 109 -16.13 -15.15 -19.25
CA THR A 109 -16.89 -14.45 -18.20
C THR A 109 -17.65 -15.47 -17.37
N GLU A 110 -17.82 -15.23 -16.08
CA GLU A 110 -18.75 -15.99 -15.24
C GLU A 110 -20.18 -15.45 -15.41
N GLY A 111 -21.16 -16.35 -15.47
CA GLY A 111 -22.58 -16.01 -15.61
C GLY A 111 -23.10 -16.02 -17.04
N GLY A 112 -24.28 -15.42 -17.28
CA GLY A 112 -25.07 -15.64 -18.50
C GLY A 112 -24.45 -15.22 -19.84
N ASN A 113 -23.31 -14.53 -19.84
CA ASN A 113 -22.56 -14.14 -21.05
C ASN A 113 -21.42 -15.11 -21.41
N ALA A 114 -21.21 -16.15 -20.60
CA ALA A 114 -20.22 -17.19 -20.85
C ALA A 114 -20.45 -17.91 -22.19
N VAL A 115 -19.35 -18.27 -22.86
CA VAL A 115 -19.38 -19.08 -24.09
C VAL A 115 -18.31 -20.16 -24.00
N ARG A 116 -18.71 -21.43 -24.08
CA ARG A 116 -17.80 -22.58 -24.21
C ARG A 116 -17.20 -22.61 -25.62
N CYS A 117 -15.96 -23.05 -25.78
CA CYS A 117 -15.40 -23.17 -27.14
C CYS A 117 -16.08 -24.31 -27.92
N VAL A 118 -16.06 -25.55 -27.43
CA VAL A 118 -16.60 -26.69 -28.18
C VAL A 118 -17.43 -27.64 -27.31
N LEU A 119 -18.52 -28.19 -27.86
CA LEU A 119 -19.22 -29.35 -27.32
C LEU A 119 -19.24 -30.46 -28.37
N LEU A 120 -18.75 -31.64 -28.01
CA LEU A 120 -18.73 -32.84 -28.86
C LEU A 120 -19.63 -33.93 -28.26
N GLN A 121 -20.51 -34.50 -29.08
CA GLN A 121 -21.29 -35.70 -28.75
C GLN A 121 -20.63 -36.98 -29.26
N SER A 122 -21.31 -38.11 -29.09
CA SER A 122 -20.84 -39.43 -29.48
C SER A 122 -20.43 -39.49 -30.97
N GLY A 123 -19.22 -39.98 -31.22
CA GLY A 123 -18.68 -40.11 -32.58
C GLY A 123 -18.13 -38.82 -33.20
N ALA A 124 -18.29 -37.67 -32.54
CA ALA A 124 -17.72 -36.40 -33.01
C ALA A 124 -16.23 -36.30 -32.68
N VAL A 125 -15.44 -35.78 -33.63
CA VAL A 125 -13.98 -35.62 -33.50
C VAL A 125 -13.60 -34.17 -33.76
N LEU A 126 -12.76 -33.60 -32.90
CA LEU A 126 -12.10 -32.32 -33.13
C LEU A 126 -10.57 -32.52 -33.20
N ASP A 127 -9.96 -32.04 -34.29
CA ASP A 127 -8.55 -32.28 -34.59
C ASP A 127 -7.83 -30.99 -35.00
N GLY A 128 -6.80 -30.61 -34.26
CA GLY A 128 -5.88 -29.55 -34.68
C GLY A 128 -6.29 -28.12 -34.32
N PHE A 129 -6.96 -27.86 -33.20
CA PHE A 129 -7.45 -26.51 -32.85
C PHE A 129 -6.88 -25.95 -31.56
N ALA A 130 -6.60 -24.65 -31.53
CA ALA A 130 -6.49 -23.93 -30.27
C ALA A 130 -7.88 -23.53 -29.76
N LEU A 131 -8.22 -23.93 -28.54
CA LEU A 131 -9.42 -23.54 -27.81
C LEU A 131 -9.02 -22.55 -26.73
N ALA A 132 -9.49 -21.31 -26.82
CA ALA A 132 -9.01 -20.23 -25.97
C ALA A 132 -10.13 -19.41 -25.34
N GLY A 133 -9.95 -19.07 -24.06
CA GLY A 133 -10.81 -18.11 -23.37
C GLY A 133 -12.26 -18.54 -23.26
N GLY A 134 -12.51 -19.84 -23.07
CA GLY A 134 -13.84 -20.39 -22.84
C GLY A 134 -14.35 -20.14 -21.43
N GLY A 135 -15.67 -20.06 -21.25
CA GLY A 135 -16.29 -19.84 -19.95
C GLY A 135 -17.51 -20.73 -19.73
N VAL A 136 -17.94 -20.78 -18.47
CA VAL A 136 -19.08 -21.57 -17.98
C VAL A 136 -20.05 -20.68 -17.20
N ILE A 137 -21.25 -21.19 -16.92
CA ILE A 137 -22.21 -20.50 -16.04
C ILE A 137 -22.05 -21.10 -14.64
N SER A 138 -21.54 -20.31 -13.69
CA SER A 138 -21.60 -20.64 -12.26
C SER A 138 -23.05 -20.51 -11.75
N ASP A 139 -23.46 -21.38 -10.83
CA ASP A 139 -24.79 -21.38 -10.15
C ASP A 139 -26.01 -21.92 -10.92
N VAL A 140 -25.82 -22.72 -11.98
CA VAL A 140 -26.93 -23.47 -12.62
C VAL A 140 -27.01 -24.92 -12.11
N MET A 141 -28.23 -25.41 -11.92
CA MET A 141 -28.54 -26.81 -11.55
C MET A 141 -28.24 -27.82 -12.67
N SER A 142 -27.66 -27.39 -13.79
CA SER A 142 -27.30 -28.26 -14.92
C SER A 142 -25.87 -28.77 -14.74
N LEU A 143 -25.71 -30.10 -14.71
CA LEU A 143 -24.40 -30.76 -14.65
C LEU A 143 -23.51 -30.44 -15.86
N TYR A 144 -24.10 -30.01 -16.99
CA TYR A 144 -23.39 -29.76 -18.24
C TYR A 144 -22.80 -28.36 -18.34
N ASP A 145 -23.34 -27.38 -17.64
CA ASP A 145 -23.04 -25.96 -17.85
C ASP A 145 -21.99 -25.40 -16.88
N GLY A 146 -21.65 -26.16 -15.83
CA GLY A 146 -20.71 -25.74 -14.79
C GLY A 146 -19.23 -26.00 -15.09
N PHE A 147 -18.92 -26.82 -16.12
CA PHE A 147 -17.56 -27.27 -16.42
C PHE A 147 -17.25 -27.36 -17.93
N GLY A 148 -15.98 -27.53 -18.29
CA GLY A 148 -15.51 -27.67 -19.67
C GLY A 148 -15.58 -26.38 -20.46
N GLY A 149 -15.16 -25.24 -19.90
CA GLY A 149 -15.18 -23.95 -20.61
C GLY A 149 -14.44 -24.00 -21.96
N GLY A 150 -13.34 -24.75 -22.04
CA GLY A 150 -12.70 -25.06 -23.31
C GLY A 150 -13.55 -26.03 -24.13
N VAL A 151 -13.68 -27.26 -23.66
CA VAL A 151 -14.45 -28.30 -24.36
C VAL A 151 -15.20 -29.23 -23.42
N LEU A 152 -16.40 -29.61 -23.84
CA LEU A 152 -17.21 -30.68 -23.24
C LEU A 152 -17.26 -31.88 -24.20
N LEU A 153 -16.77 -33.03 -23.74
CA LEU A 153 -16.91 -34.33 -24.39
C LEU A 153 -18.09 -35.06 -23.72
N LYS A 154 -19.22 -35.12 -24.40
CA LYS A 154 -20.43 -35.79 -23.92
C LYS A 154 -20.57 -37.15 -24.61
N GLU A 155 -20.62 -38.22 -23.83
CA GLU A 155 -20.94 -39.58 -24.31
C GLU A 155 -19.97 -40.07 -25.42
N GLY A 156 -18.66 -39.84 -25.23
CA GLY A 156 -17.61 -40.42 -26.08
C GLY A 156 -17.06 -39.51 -27.19
N GLY A 157 -17.16 -38.19 -27.06
CA GLY A 157 -16.49 -37.24 -27.97
C GLY A 157 -14.96 -37.37 -27.93
N ILE A 158 -14.28 -37.01 -29.03
CA ILE A 158 -12.83 -37.17 -29.17
C ILE A 158 -12.17 -35.83 -29.53
N ILE A 159 -11.12 -35.46 -28.81
CA ILE A 159 -10.22 -34.37 -29.19
C ILE A 159 -8.81 -34.91 -29.44
N SER A 160 -8.16 -34.39 -30.47
CA SER A 160 -6.77 -34.72 -30.81
C SER A 160 -6.00 -33.49 -31.27
N ASN A 161 -4.70 -33.40 -30.96
CA ASN A 161 -3.84 -32.30 -31.44
C ASN A 161 -4.42 -30.90 -31.13
N CYS A 162 -5.01 -30.71 -29.95
CA CYS A 162 -5.66 -29.48 -29.56
C CYS A 162 -4.90 -28.74 -28.45
N TRP A 163 -4.92 -27.41 -28.47
CA TRP A 163 -4.34 -26.55 -27.44
C TRP A 163 -5.45 -25.82 -26.68
N ILE A 164 -5.71 -26.20 -25.43
CA ILE A 164 -6.78 -25.65 -24.60
C ILE A 164 -6.19 -24.74 -23.54
N SER A 165 -6.51 -23.44 -23.58
CA SER A 165 -5.89 -22.47 -22.66
C SER A 165 -6.75 -21.29 -22.23
N GLY A 166 -6.46 -20.77 -21.03
CA GLY A 166 -7.09 -19.57 -20.48
C GLY A 166 -8.59 -19.69 -20.28
N CYS A 167 -9.12 -20.90 -20.09
CA CYS A 167 -10.55 -21.15 -19.88
C CYS A 167 -10.93 -21.07 -18.39
N LYS A 168 -12.14 -20.59 -18.13
CA LYS A 168 -12.82 -20.62 -16.83
C LYS A 168 -13.82 -21.77 -16.77
N GLY A 169 -13.84 -22.50 -15.66
CA GLY A 169 -14.64 -23.71 -15.49
C GLY A 169 -14.04 -24.93 -16.17
N SER A 170 -12.74 -25.15 -15.97
CA SER A 170 -11.90 -26.21 -16.57
C SER A 170 -11.63 -26.07 -18.07
N GLY A 171 -10.50 -26.62 -18.51
CA GLY A 171 -10.16 -26.73 -19.92
C GLY A 171 -11.03 -27.78 -20.62
N VAL A 172 -11.08 -28.98 -20.05
CA VAL A 172 -11.80 -30.13 -20.61
C VAL A 172 -12.77 -30.70 -19.57
N TYR A 173 -13.96 -31.08 -20.02
CA TYR A 173 -14.90 -31.88 -19.23
C TYR A 173 -15.31 -33.14 -19.99
N MET A 174 -15.01 -34.31 -19.41
CA MET A 174 -15.41 -35.63 -19.89
C MET A 174 -16.64 -36.09 -19.12
N PHE A 175 -17.79 -36.14 -19.79
CA PHE A 175 -19.06 -36.56 -19.21
C PHE A 175 -19.53 -37.86 -19.85
N ARG A 176 -19.52 -38.95 -19.06
CA ARG A 176 -19.87 -40.31 -19.49
C ARG A 176 -19.08 -40.78 -20.72
N GLY A 177 -17.76 -40.56 -20.72
CA GLY A 177 -16.87 -41.04 -21.77
C GLY A 177 -16.29 -39.91 -22.62
N GLY A 178 -15.03 -40.05 -22.99
CA GLY A 178 -14.32 -39.11 -23.85
C GLY A 178 -12.84 -39.47 -23.98
N ARG A 179 -12.26 -39.15 -25.13
CA ARG A 179 -10.83 -39.41 -25.39
C ARG A 179 -10.11 -38.12 -25.77
N MET A 180 -8.94 -37.92 -25.18
CA MET A 180 -8.03 -36.83 -25.51
C MET A 180 -6.65 -37.41 -25.84
N ALA A 181 -6.13 -37.08 -27.03
CA ALA A 181 -4.82 -37.53 -27.50
C ALA A 181 -3.96 -36.36 -28.00
N ASP A 182 -2.67 -36.34 -27.69
CA ASP A 182 -1.72 -35.38 -28.27
C ASP A 182 -2.12 -33.91 -28.01
N CYS A 183 -2.74 -33.64 -26.87
CA CYS A 183 -3.29 -32.31 -26.52
C CYS A 183 -2.44 -31.57 -25.48
N LEU A 184 -2.46 -30.25 -25.55
CA LEU A 184 -1.91 -29.35 -24.55
C LEU A 184 -3.07 -28.66 -23.81
N VAL A 185 -3.19 -28.87 -22.51
CA VAL A 185 -4.19 -28.22 -21.63
C VAL A 185 -3.45 -27.35 -20.63
N GLN A 186 -3.50 -26.03 -20.79
CA GLN A 186 -2.69 -25.14 -19.96
C GLN A 186 -3.37 -23.88 -19.45
N SER A 187 -2.98 -23.44 -18.26
CA SER A 187 -3.42 -22.15 -17.69
C SER A 187 -4.95 -21.99 -17.64
N ASN A 188 -5.67 -23.06 -17.36
CA ASN A 188 -7.12 -23.05 -17.15
C ASN A 188 -7.43 -23.02 -15.65
N THR A 189 -8.58 -22.44 -15.29
CA THR A 189 -9.02 -22.27 -13.90
C THR A 189 -10.41 -22.88 -13.68
N SER A 190 -10.62 -23.56 -12.55
CA SER A 190 -11.91 -24.18 -12.20
C SER A 190 -12.09 -24.26 -10.68
N LEU A 191 -13.30 -24.58 -10.22
CA LEU A 191 -13.53 -24.97 -8.83
C LEU A 191 -12.79 -26.29 -8.51
N SER A 192 -12.92 -27.30 -9.36
CA SER A 192 -12.19 -28.57 -9.29
C SER A 192 -11.68 -28.93 -10.69
N GLY A 193 -10.59 -29.68 -10.82
CA GLY A 193 -10.12 -30.12 -12.14
C GLY A 193 -9.74 -28.96 -13.05
N GLY A 194 -8.76 -28.15 -12.63
CA GLY A 194 -8.39 -26.91 -13.34
C GLY A 194 -8.14 -27.14 -14.83
N GLY A 195 -7.43 -28.22 -15.17
CA GLY A 195 -7.24 -28.67 -16.55
C GLY A 195 -8.38 -29.54 -17.05
N VAL A 196 -8.60 -30.69 -16.41
CA VAL A 196 -9.55 -31.72 -16.83
C VAL A 196 -10.45 -32.14 -15.68
N ILE A 197 -11.75 -32.28 -15.95
CA ILE A 197 -12.70 -32.96 -15.08
C ILE A 197 -13.21 -34.20 -15.79
N CYS A 198 -13.33 -35.30 -15.06
CA CYS A 198 -13.81 -36.58 -15.57
C CYS A 198 -14.82 -37.20 -14.60
N GLU A 199 -16.01 -37.52 -15.11
CA GLU A 199 -17.06 -38.25 -14.40
C GLU A 199 -16.99 -39.75 -14.69
N PRO A 200 -17.58 -40.62 -13.83
CA PRO A 200 -17.61 -42.05 -14.09
C PRO A 200 -18.36 -42.32 -15.40
N SER A 201 -17.82 -43.22 -16.22
CA SER A 201 -18.45 -43.57 -17.49
C SER A 201 -18.99 -44.99 -17.52
N ASP A 202 -20.24 -45.10 -17.96
CA ASP A 202 -20.95 -46.33 -18.32
C ASP A 202 -21.14 -46.48 -19.85
N PHE A 203 -20.67 -45.51 -20.64
CA PHE A 203 -20.97 -45.41 -22.07
C PHE A 203 -19.74 -45.67 -22.96
N ALA A 204 -18.67 -44.87 -22.80
CA ALA A 204 -17.40 -45.03 -23.50
C ALA A 204 -16.22 -44.87 -22.54
N GLU A 205 -15.06 -45.46 -22.83
CA GLU A 205 -13.90 -45.32 -21.94
C GLU A 205 -13.45 -43.84 -21.84
N ASN A 206 -13.03 -43.43 -20.64
CA ASN A 206 -12.39 -42.15 -20.42
C ASN A 206 -10.88 -42.35 -20.58
N GLU A 207 -10.24 -41.63 -21.50
CA GLU A 207 -8.82 -41.85 -21.84
C GLU A 207 -8.09 -40.54 -22.15
N ILE A 208 -6.89 -40.40 -21.57
CA ILE A 208 -5.94 -39.31 -21.81
C ILE A 208 -4.60 -39.92 -22.22
N GLU A 209 -4.13 -39.60 -23.41
CA GLU A 209 -2.96 -40.21 -24.04
C GLU A 209 -2.03 -39.13 -24.63
N ARG A 210 -0.72 -39.20 -24.37
CA ARG A 210 0.28 -38.25 -24.91
C ARG A 210 -0.09 -36.77 -24.72
N CYS A 211 -0.69 -36.45 -23.57
CA CYS A 211 -1.15 -35.10 -23.28
C CYS A 211 -0.21 -34.37 -22.33
N ARG A 212 -0.20 -33.04 -22.44
CA ARG A 212 0.54 -32.13 -21.56
C ARG A 212 -0.47 -31.26 -20.82
N ILE A 213 -0.61 -31.47 -19.52
CA ILE A 213 -1.56 -30.77 -18.65
C ILE A 213 -0.74 -29.87 -17.71
N LEU A 214 -0.64 -28.59 -18.08
CA LEU A 214 0.37 -27.67 -17.56
C LEU A 214 -0.24 -26.46 -16.85
N ASP A 215 0.24 -26.11 -15.66
CA ASP A 215 -0.07 -24.82 -15.01
C ASP A 215 -1.56 -24.49 -14.87
N ASN A 216 -2.41 -25.50 -14.69
CA ASN A 216 -3.84 -25.30 -14.43
C ASN A 216 -4.07 -25.13 -12.92
N THR A 217 -5.11 -24.38 -12.56
CA THR A 217 -5.45 -24.11 -11.15
C THR A 217 -6.87 -24.55 -10.84
N ALA A 218 -7.02 -25.37 -9.81
CA ALA A 218 -8.29 -25.63 -9.16
C ALA A 218 -8.37 -24.85 -7.84
N GLU A 219 -9.52 -24.24 -7.55
CA GLU A 219 -9.75 -23.66 -6.24
C GLU A 219 -9.70 -24.75 -5.16
N ALA A 220 -10.40 -25.88 -5.37
CA ALA A 220 -10.44 -27.03 -4.47
C ALA A 220 -9.42 -28.12 -4.85
N SER A 221 -9.85 -29.23 -5.46
CA SER A 221 -9.03 -30.42 -5.70
C SER A 221 -8.76 -30.68 -7.19
N GLY A 222 -7.69 -31.42 -7.48
CA GLY A 222 -7.33 -31.80 -8.85
C GLY A 222 -6.88 -30.60 -9.68
N GLY A 223 -5.77 -29.95 -9.29
CA GLY A 223 -5.30 -28.75 -10.00
C GLY A 223 -5.15 -28.99 -11.51
N GLY A 224 -4.54 -30.12 -11.88
CA GLY A 224 -4.46 -30.58 -13.27
C GLY A 224 -5.69 -31.37 -13.68
N ILE A 225 -5.97 -32.47 -12.98
CA ILE A 225 -7.03 -33.42 -13.30
C ILE A 225 -7.85 -33.75 -12.04
N PHE A 226 -9.16 -33.75 -12.17
CA PHE A 226 -10.08 -34.27 -11.18
C PHE A 226 -10.93 -35.38 -11.79
N SER A 227 -10.79 -36.61 -11.32
CA SER A 227 -11.46 -37.79 -11.87
C SER A 227 -12.21 -38.60 -10.83
N MET A 228 -13.53 -38.71 -11.00
CA MET A 228 -14.36 -39.65 -10.26
C MET A 228 -14.54 -40.92 -11.10
N GLY A 229 -13.70 -41.96 -10.95
CA GLY A 229 -13.90 -43.25 -11.63
C GLY A 229 -12.85 -43.64 -12.68
N ASN A 230 -13.25 -44.48 -13.63
CA ASN A 230 -12.45 -45.33 -14.54
C ASN A 230 -11.61 -44.61 -15.63
N LEU A 231 -10.95 -43.51 -15.31
CA LEU A 231 -10.05 -42.79 -16.22
C LEU A 231 -8.74 -43.56 -16.43
N LYS A 232 -8.33 -43.70 -17.69
CA LYS A 232 -6.99 -44.17 -18.08
C LYS A 232 -6.13 -42.97 -18.51
N ILE A 233 -4.97 -42.83 -17.90
CA ILE A 233 -3.99 -41.81 -18.25
C ILE A 233 -2.69 -42.50 -18.63
N HIS A 234 -2.19 -42.26 -19.84
CA HIS A 234 -0.89 -42.79 -20.23
C HIS A 234 -0.06 -41.90 -21.15
N ASP A 235 1.25 -42.10 -21.09
CA ASP A 235 2.26 -41.39 -21.88
C ASP A 235 2.18 -39.85 -21.74
N SER A 236 1.69 -39.38 -20.59
CA SER A 236 1.27 -38.00 -20.41
C SER A 236 2.08 -37.28 -19.33
N LEU A 237 2.18 -35.96 -19.49
CA LEU A 237 2.84 -35.04 -18.58
C LEU A 237 1.79 -34.22 -17.82
N ILE A 238 1.83 -34.27 -16.49
CA ILE A 238 1.01 -33.44 -15.61
C ILE A 238 1.97 -32.59 -14.77
N CYS A 239 2.08 -31.30 -15.07
CA CYS A 239 3.15 -30.47 -14.51
C CYS A 239 2.73 -29.05 -14.15
N GLY A 240 3.21 -28.54 -13.00
CA GLY A 240 2.99 -27.14 -12.62
C GLY A 240 1.57 -26.80 -12.16
N ASN A 241 0.68 -27.78 -11.96
CA ASN A 241 -0.72 -27.51 -11.61
C ASN A 241 -0.91 -27.24 -10.11
N LEU A 242 -1.93 -26.47 -9.75
CA LEU A 242 -2.19 -26.00 -8.38
C LEU A 242 -3.60 -26.36 -7.89
N ALA A 243 -3.70 -27.00 -6.73
CA ALA A 243 -4.90 -27.08 -5.90
C ALA A 243 -4.80 -26.05 -4.76
N ALA A 244 -5.58 -24.97 -4.84
CA ALA A 244 -5.34 -23.74 -4.09
C ALA A 244 -5.96 -23.68 -2.68
N ASP A 245 -6.89 -24.58 -2.34
CA ASP A 245 -7.56 -24.61 -1.04
C ASP A 245 -6.68 -25.26 0.03
N ALA A 246 -6.37 -24.50 1.09
CA ALA A 246 -5.50 -24.94 2.18
C ALA A 246 -6.17 -25.92 3.16
N SER A 247 -7.49 -26.09 3.10
CA SER A 247 -8.28 -26.94 3.99
C SER A 247 -8.68 -28.27 3.33
N VAL A 248 -9.06 -28.24 2.05
CA VAL A 248 -9.60 -29.40 1.33
C VAL A 248 -8.91 -29.68 -0.01
N GLY A 249 -7.88 -28.91 -0.38
CA GLY A 249 -7.15 -29.13 -1.64
C GLY A 249 -6.41 -30.46 -1.64
N ILE A 250 -6.81 -31.38 -2.51
CA ILE A 250 -6.19 -32.69 -2.65
C ILE A 250 -5.82 -32.92 -4.11
N GLY A 251 -4.62 -33.44 -4.38
CA GLY A 251 -4.20 -33.76 -5.74
C GLY A 251 -3.87 -32.51 -6.54
N GLY A 252 -2.74 -31.86 -6.26
CA GLY A 252 -2.30 -30.68 -7.02
C GLY A 252 -2.16 -30.98 -8.52
N GLY A 253 -1.57 -32.13 -8.85
CA GLY A 253 -1.57 -32.68 -10.20
C GLY A 253 -2.88 -33.38 -10.50
N ILE A 254 -3.17 -34.44 -9.75
CA ILE A 254 -4.33 -35.31 -10.00
C ILE A 254 -5.05 -35.65 -8.70
N TRP A 255 -6.36 -35.41 -8.67
CA TRP A 255 -7.28 -36.05 -7.76
C TRP A 255 -7.99 -37.19 -8.50
N MET A 256 -8.00 -38.39 -7.93
CA MET A 256 -8.62 -39.55 -8.57
C MET A 256 -9.33 -40.46 -7.56
N SER A 257 -10.36 -41.18 -8.03
CA SER A 257 -10.99 -42.29 -7.32
C SER A 257 -11.25 -43.47 -8.27
N GLY A 258 -10.30 -44.40 -8.38
CA GLY A 258 -10.27 -45.46 -9.38
C GLY A 258 -9.62 -45.04 -10.70
N GLY A 259 -9.19 -46.02 -11.51
CA GLY A 259 -8.53 -45.79 -12.81
C GLY A 259 -7.07 -46.25 -12.86
N THR A 260 -6.40 -45.95 -13.98
CA THR A 260 -5.01 -46.38 -14.23
C THR A 260 -4.17 -45.20 -14.69
N ILE A 261 -2.98 -45.06 -14.11
CA ILE A 261 -1.91 -44.19 -14.60
C ILE A 261 -0.74 -45.05 -15.01
N ALA A 262 -0.37 -45.00 -16.28
CA ALA A 262 0.77 -45.72 -16.83
C ALA A 262 1.71 -44.76 -17.54
N ASN A 263 3.03 -44.96 -17.46
CA ASN A 263 3.98 -44.24 -18.32
C ASN A 263 3.84 -42.70 -18.23
N CYS A 264 3.61 -42.15 -17.05
CA CYS A 264 3.38 -40.70 -16.89
C CYS A 264 4.50 -40.01 -16.12
N THR A 265 4.64 -38.70 -16.32
CA THR A 265 5.45 -37.84 -15.44
C THR A 265 4.53 -36.83 -14.76
N ILE A 266 4.46 -36.88 -13.43
CA ILE A 266 3.65 -36.01 -12.58
C ILE A 266 4.60 -35.22 -11.68
N ALA A 267 4.92 -33.98 -12.05
CA ALA A 267 5.98 -33.24 -11.39
C ALA A 267 5.69 -31.75 -11.22
N TRP A 268 6.28 -31.13 -10.19
CA TRP A 268 6.11 -29.70 -9.88
C TRP A 268 4.66 -29.24 -9.68
N ASN A 269 3.76 -30.14 -9.32
CA ASN A 269 2.41 -29.78 -8.95
C ASN A 269 2.33 -29.43 -7.46
N GLU A 270 1.43 -28.54 -7.10
CA GLU A 270 1.27 -28.02 -5.75
C GLU A 270 -0.15 -28.25 -5.24
N SER A 271 -0.26 -28.74 -4.01
CA SER A 271 -1.53 -28.74 -3.26
C SER A 271 -1.33 -28.00 -1.96
N ARG A 272 -2.23 -27.07 -1.63
CA ARG A 272 -2.17 -26.34 -0.36
C ARG A 272 -2.62 -27.17 0.85
N CYS A 273 -3.06 -28.42 0.67
CA CYS A 273 -3.42 -29.30 1.79
C CYS A 273 -2.74 -30.68 1.68
N LYS A 274 -3.14 -31.56 0.74
CA LYS A 274 -2.56 -32.92 0.63
C LYS A 274 -2.28 -33.35 -0.81
N GLY A 275 -1.31 -34.24 -1.01
CA GLY A 275 -1.11 -34.92 -2.29
C GLY A 275 -0.76 -33.95 -3.41
N GLY A 276 0.40 -33.31 -3.34
CA GLY A 276 0.81 -32.32 -4.35
C GLY A 276 0.83 -32.90 -5.76
N GLY A 277 1.36 -34.11 -5.93
CA GLY A 277 1.29 -34.86 -7.18
C GLY A 277 -0.08 -35.53 -7.35
N ILE A 278 -0.33 -36.59 -6.56
CA ILE A 278 -1.58 -37.36 -6.60
C ILE A 278 -2.27 -37.36 -5.24
N GLY A 279 -3.58 -37.21 -5.23
CA GLY A 279 -4.41 -37.54 -4.10
C GLY A 279 -5.48 -38.56 -4.47
N ASP A 280 -5.54 -39.64 -3.72
CA ASP A 280 -6.53 -40.71 -3.86
C ASP A 280 -7.21 -40.94 -2.51
N LEU A 281 -8.53 -40.76 -2.49
CA LEU A 281 -9.38 -41.02 -1.33
C LEU A 281 -10.31 -42.23 -1.55
N SER A 282 -10.03 -43.05 -2.56
CA SER A 282 -10.77 -44.28 -2.80
C SER A 282 -10.73 -45.17 -1.55
N ASN A 283 -11.89 -45.62 -1.13
CA ASN A 283 -12.04 -46.51 0.01
C ASN A 283 -12.80 -47.78 -0.43
N PRO A 284 -12.12 -48.94 -0.45
CA PRO A 284 -12.72 -50.23 -0.82
C PRO A 284 -13.93 -50.61 0.02
N GLU A 285 -14.03 -50.13 1.26
CA GLU A 285 -15.18 -50.38 2.15
C GLU A 285 -16.49 -49.79 1.59
N TYR A 286 -16.41 -48.76 0.75
CA TYR A 286 -17.54 -48.16 0.05
C TYR A 286 -17.70 -48.67 -1.40
N GLY A 287 -17.01 -49.76 -1.77
CA GLY A 287 -17.09 -50.36 -3.11
C GLY A 287 -16.38 -49.57 -4.21
N GLN A 288 -15.54 -48.59 -3.84
CA GLN A 288 -14.75 -47.81 -4.79
C GLN A 288 -13.57 -48.65 -5.31
N GLN A 289 -13.27 -48.52 -6.60
CA GLN A 289 -12.10 -49.16 -7.20
C GLN A 289 -10.84 -48.40 -6.80
N LEU A 290 -9.80 -49.15 -6.45
CA LEU A 290 -8.48 -48.59 -6.17
C LEU A 290 -7.78 -48.20 -7.47
N CYS A 291 -6.94 -47.17 -7.43
CA CYS A 291 -6.13 -46.80 -8.58
C CYS A 291 -4.92 -47.74 -8.74
N GLU A 292 -4.45 -47.87 -9.98
CA GLU A 292 -3.21 -48.54 -10.34
C GLU A 292 -2.25 -47.54 -10.98
N ILE A 293 -1.03 -47.43 -10.44
CA ILE A 293 0.02 -46.53 -10.92
C ILE A 293 1.23 -47.39 -11.29
N VAL A 294 1.65 -47.31 -12.54
CA VAL A 294 2.76 -48.09 -13.09
C VAL A 294 3.65 -47.23 -13.98
N ASN A 295 4.97 -47.49 -14.02
CA ASN A 295 5.92 -46.78 -14.88
C ASN A 295 5.86 -45.25 -14.77
N THR A 296 5.56 -44.71 -13.59
CA THR A 296 5.27 -43.27 -13.44
C THR A 296 6.33 -42.57 -12.59
N ILE A 297 6.75 -41.38 -13.02
CA ILE A 297 7.58 -40.47 -12.20
C ILE A 297 6.65 -39.55 -11.41
N LEU A 298 6.78 -39.54 -10.08
CA LEU A 298 6.10 -38.60 -9.18
C LEU A 298 7.16 -37.89 -8.35
N TYR A 299 7.58 -36.68 -8.76
CA TYR A 299 8.69 -35.98 -8.12
C TYR A 299 8.54 -34.47 -8.16
N HIS A 300 9.24 -33.75 -7.28
CA HIS A 300 9.22 -32.28 -7.19
C HIS A 300 7.83 -31.65 -6.95
N ASN A 301 6.82 -32.45 -6.61
CA ASN A 301 5.53 -31.92 -6.20
C ASN A 301 5.62 -31.38 -4.76
N THR A 302 4.71 -30.50 -4.36
CA THR A 302 4.72 -29.85 -3.04
C THR A 302 3.34 -29.93 -2.40
N ALA A 303 3.27 -30.36 -1.15
CA ALA A 303 2.09 -30.19 -0.30
C ALA A 303 2.48 -30.22 1.18
N PRO A 304 1.68 -29.63 2.08
CA PRO A 304 1.87 -29.79 3.51
C PRO A 304 1.86 -31.25 3.98
N ILE A 305 1.06 -32.11 3.33
CA ILE A 305 0.96 -33.54 3.65
C ILE A 305 1.11 -34.37 2.37
N GLY A 306 2.11 -35.24 2.32
CA GLY A 306 2.30 -36.18 1.22
C GLY A 306 2.54 -35.49 -0.12
N SER A 307 3.66 -34.78 -0.26
CA SER A 307 3.95 -33.93 -1.43
C SER A 307 3.80 -34.64 -2.78
N ASN A 308 4.35 -35.86 -2.94
CA ASN A 308 4.20 -36.58 -4.21
C ASN A 308 2.88 -37.36 -4.28
N PHE A 309 2.45 -37.95 -3.18
CA PHE A 309 1.19 -38.68 -3.14
C PHE A 309 0.57 -38.71 -1.73
N HIS A 310 -0.75 -38.73 -1.68
CA HIS A 310 -1.55 -39.04 -0.50
C HIS A 310 -2.66 -40.02 -0.91
N VAL A 311 -2.46 -41.31 -0.64
CA VAL A 311 -3.26 -42.40 -1.22
C VAL A 311 -3.70 -43.42 -0.16
N LEU A 312 -4.82 -44.11 -0.42
CA LEU A 312 -5.38 -45.16 0.45
C LEU A 312 -5.55 -46.47 -0.33
N GLY A 313 -4.56 -47.37 -0.26
CA GLY A 313 -4.64 -48.70 -0.87
C GLY A 313 -4.31 -48.78 -2.38
N THR A 314 -4.04 -47.65 -3.03
CA THR A 314 -3.54 -47.56 -4.42
C THR A 314 -2.28 -48.42 -4.62
N SER A 315 -2.24 -49.20 -5.70
CA SER A 315 -1.05 -49.94 -6.08
C SER A 315 -0.10 -49.04 -6.85
N ILE A 316 1.14 -48.90 -6.36
CA ILE A 316 2.21 -48.18 -7.06
C ILE A 316 3.32 -49.19 -7.34
N THR A 317 3.63 -49.44 -8.61
CA THR A 317 4.69 -50.36 -9.04
C THR A 317 5.53 -49.74 -10.15
N TYR A 318 6.77 -50.20 -10.31
CA TYR A 318 7.70 -49.74 -11.34
C TYR A 318 7.75 -48.21 -11.47
N SER A 319 7.65 -47.47 -10.36
CA SER A 319 7.49 -46.01 -10.34
C SER A 319 8.61 -45.33 -9.56
N CYS A 320 8.91 -44.08 -9.92
CA CYS A 320 9.98 -43.28 -9.32
C CYS A 320 9.37 -42.17 -8.45
N THR A 321 9.51 -42.27 -7.13
CA THR A 321 8.90 -41.32 -6.19
C THR A 321 9.53 -41.36 -4.79
N TYR A 322 9.33 -40.30 -4.02
CA TYR A 322 9.66 -40.24 -2.59
C TYR A 322 8.47 -39.71 -1.76
N PRO A 323 8.13 -40.29 -0.60
CA PRO A 323 8.71 -41.49 0.00
C PRO A 323 8.50 -42.75 -0.85
N LEU A 324 9.34 -43.76 -0.70
CA LEU A 324 9.25 -45.00 -1.48
C LEU A 324 8.00 -45.81 -1.06
N PRO A 325 7.03 -46.07 -1.96
CA PRO A 325 5.86 -46.88 -1.66
C PRO A 325 6.17 -48.38 -1.72
N GLU A 326 5.36 -49.19 -1.04
CA GLU A 326 5.37 -50.64 -1.19
C GLU A 326 4.93 -51.03 -2.61
N GLY A 327 5.59 -52.02 -3.21
CA GLY A 327 5.31 -52.49 -4.57
C GLY A 327 6.58 -52.83 -5.35
N ASP A 328 6.45 -53.72 -6.33
CA ASP A 328 7.58 -54.21 -7.12
C ASP A 328 8.14 -53.11 -8.04
N GLY A 329 9.47 -53.06 -8.19
CA GLY A 329 10.14 -52.22 -9.18
C GLY A 329 10.20 -50.71 -8.88
N ASN A 330 9.70 -50.25 -7.73
CA ASN A 330 9.76 -48.83 -7.37
C ASN A 330 11.19 -48.36 -7.01
N THR A 331 11.48 -47.08 -7.25
CA THR A 331 12.74 -46.42 -6.86
C THR A 331 12.50 -45.04 -6.26
N ALA A 332 13.35 -44.63 -5.31
CA ALA A 332 13.31 -43.29 -4.69
C ALA A 332 14.46 -42.38 -5.13
N GLU A 333 15.38 -42.90 -5.95
CA GLU A 333 16.47 -42.13 -6.53
C GLU A 333 15.91 -41.03 -7.44
N ALA A 334 16.52 -39.84 -7.40
CA ALA A 334 16.01 -38.69 -8.13
C ALA A 334 15.95 -38.99 -9.65
N PRO A 335 14.85 -38.65 -10.34
CA PRO A 335 14.63 -39.02 -11.74
C PRO A 335 15.54 -38.28 -12.75
N LEU A 336 16.26 -37.24 -12.32
CA LEU A 336 17.12 -36.39 -13.15
C LEU A 336 16.39 -35.85 -14.39
N LEU A 337 15.28 -35.13 -14.16
CA LEU A 337 14.45 -34.56 -15.22
C LEU A 337 15.13 -33.35 -15.88
N LEU A 338 15.18 -33.36 -17.21
CA LEU A 338 15.84 -32.39 -18.07
C LEU A 338 14.87 -31.35 -18.64
N GLY A 339 14.28 -30.52 -17.76
CA GLY A 339 13.46 -29.39 -18.16
C GLY A 339 12.13 -29.28 -17.41
N PHE A 340 11.78 -28.06 -17.02
CA PHE A 340 10.46 -27.70 -16.51
C PHE A 340 9.47 -27.62 -17.69
N ARG A 341 8.26 -28.19 -17.52
CA ARG A 341 7.19 -28.32 -18.54
C ARG A 341 7.51 -29.14 -19.80
N ASN A 342 8.74 -29.61 -19.97
CA ASN A 342 9.17 -30.58 -20.99
C ASN A 342 10.24 -31.54 -20.44
N PRO A 343 9.90 -32.41 -19.47
CA PRO A 343 10.90 -33.23 -18.81
C PRO A 343 11.24 -34.46 -19.66
N HIS A 344 12.47 -34.50 -20.18
CA HIS A 344 13.12 -35.76 -20.59
C HIS A 344 13.93 -36.34 -19.43
N ILE A 345 14.20 -37.64 -19.41
CA ILE A 345 15.12 -38.19 -18.41
C ILE A 345 16.57 -38.08 -18.88
N ALA A 346 17.50 -37.72 -17.98
CA ALA A 346 18.92 -37.67 -18.33
C ALA A 346 19.51 -39.06 -18.63
N ALA A 347 20.64 -39.13 -19.35
CA ALA A 347 21.30 -40.43 -19.58
C ALA A 347 21.83 -41.09 -18.29
N ALA A 348 22.00 -40.34 -17.21
CA ALA A 348 22.34 -40.90 -15.91
C ALA A 348 21.11 -41.26 -15.05
N SER A 349 19.90 -41.09 -15.57
CA SER A 349 18.67 -41.28 -14.80
C SER A 349 18.51 -42.73 -14.33
N PRO A 350 18.12 -42.95 -13.06
CA PRO A 350 17.77 -44.28 -12.56
C PRO A 350 16.47 -44.83 -13.18
N CYS A 351 15.68 -43.98 -13.86
CA CYS A 351 14.42 -44.38 -14.47
C CYS A 351 14.59 -45.11 -15.81
N ARG A 352 15.78 -45.02 -16.42
CA ARG A 352 16.05 -45.64 -17.72
C ARG A 352 16.12 -47.16 -17.63
N GLY A 353 15.28 -47.84 -18.40
CA GLY A 353 15.16 -49.30 -18.50
C GLY A 353 14.62 -49.97 -17.24
N ALA A 354 14.13 -49.18 -16.27
CA ALA A 354 13.67 -49.67 -14.98
C ALA A 354 12.17 -50.01 -14.95
N GLY A 355 11.41 -49.61 -15.98
CA GLY A 355 9.99 -49.86 -16.10
C GLY A 355 9.66 -51.29 -16.57
N THR A 356 8.40 -51.66 -16.42
CA THR A 356 7.84 -52.92 -16.95
C THR A 356 7.22 -52.72 -18.33
N THR A 357 7.24 -53.75 -19.18
CA THR A 357 6.55 -53.73 -20.48
C THR A 357 5.13 -54.29 -20.43
N SER A 358 4.66 -54.76 -19.27
CA SER A 358 3.37 -55.44 -19.11
C SER A 358 2.15 -54.52 -19.26
N CYS A 359 2.33 -53.22 -19.07
CA CYS A 359 1.28 -52.21 -19.21
C CYS A 359 1.24 -51.56 -20.60
N LEU A 360 2.12 -51.97 -21.53
CA LEU A 360 2.23 -51.31 -22.83
C LEU A 360 1.23 -51.83 -23.86
N TYR A 361 0.76 -50.94 -24.72
CA TYR A 361 -0.04 -51.29 -25.90
C TYR A 361 0.85 -51.61 -27.10
N ALA A 362 0.32 -52.41 -28.04
CA ALA A 362 1.05 -52.76 -29.25
C ALA A 362 1.25 -51.53 -30.15
N GLY A 363 2.50 -51.13 -30.37
CA GLY A 363 2.85 -49.96 -31.18
C GLY A 363 2.70 -48.61 -30.46
N GLU A 364 2.58 -48.63 -29.13
CA GLU A 364 2.51 -47.43 -28.29
C GLU A 364 3.75 -46.56 -28.45
N THR A 365 3.51 -45.25 -28.49
CA THR A 365 4.55 -44.22 -28.55
C THR A 365 4.52 -43.34 -27.31
N ASP A 366 5.68 -42.90 -26.87
CA ASP A 366 5.84 -41.95 -25.78
C ASP A 366 5.38 -40.53 -26.15
N ILE A 367 5.61 -39.58 -25.24
CA ILE A 367 5.17 -38.18 -25.40
C ILE A 367 5.81 -37.44 -26.59
N ASP A 368 6.91 -37.95 -27.15
CA ASP A 368 7.59 -37.41 -28.32
C ASP A 368 7.28 -38.18 -29.61
N GLY A 369 6.45 -39.22 -29.53
CA GLY A 369 6.10 -40.09 -30.65
C GLY A 369 7.13 -41.20 -30.92
N GLU A 370 8.02 -41.50 -29.97
CA GLU A 370 9.01 -42.58 -30.08
C GLU A 370 8.46 -43.91 -29.54
N PRO A 371 8.93 -45.08 -30.00
CA PRO A 371 8.45 -46.36 -29.50
C PRO A 371 8.66 -46.50 -28.00
N ARG A 372 7.60 -46.85 -27.26
CA ARG A 372 7.60 -46.91 -25.80
C ARG A 372 8.45 -48.05 -25.19
N ALA A 373 8.70 -49.10 -25.97
CA ALA A 373 9.66 -50.14 -25.62
C ALA A 373 10.87 -50.08 -26.56
N TRP A 374 12.05 -49.77 -26.01
CA TRP A 374 13.29 -49.73 -26.78
C TRP A 374 14.29 -50.76 -26.24
N GLY A 375 14.84 -51.60 -27.12
CA GLY A 375 15.78 -52.66 -26.72
C GLY A 375 15.20 -53.75 -25.80
N GLY A 376 13.87 -53.83 -25.65
CA GLY A 376 13.18 -54.81 -24.82
C GLY A 376 12.83 -54.35 -23.39
N SER A 377 13.13 -53.09 -23.04
CA SER A 377 12.78 -52.46 -21.76
C SER A 377 11.96 -51.20 -21.97
N ALA A 378 11.22 -50.78 -20.93
CA ALA A 378 10.53 -49.50 -20.86
C ALA A 378 11.18 -48.62 -19.77
N ASP A 379 11.16 -47.31 -19.97
CA ASP A 379 11.58 -46.34 -18.96
C ASP A 379 10.39 -45.99 -18.05
N ILE A 380 10.71 -45.53 -16.84
CA ILE A 380 9.71 -44.93 -15.93
C ILE A 380 9.55 -43.46 -16.31
N GLY A 381 8.32 -42.96 -16.48
CA GLY A 381 8.02 -41.56 -16.86
C GLY A 381 7.25 -41.44 -18.18
N CYS A 382 6.94 -40.23 -18.67
CA CYS A 382 6.28 -40.04 -19.99
C CYS A 382 7.20 -40.10 -21.21
N ASP A 383 8.51 -40.11 -20.99
CA ASP A 383 9.55 -40.07 -22.02
C ASP A 383 10.33 -41.39 -22.04
N GLN A 384 10.60 -41.93 -23.22
CA GLN A 384 11.48 -43.07 -23.42
C GLN A 384 12.83 -42.57 -23.92
N PHE A 385 13.90 -42.86 -23.19
CA PHE A 385 15.24 -42.42 -23.59
C PHE A 385 15.76 -43.23 -24.78
N VAL A 386 15.73 -42.63 -25.98
CA VAL A 386 16.27 -43.23 -27.21
C VAL A 386 17.61 -42.60 -27.61
N TYR A 387 18.71 -43.29 -27.33
CA TYR A 387 20.09 -42.84 -27.61
C TYR A 387 20.35 -42.34 -29.04
N THR A 388 19.71 -42.94 -30.04
CA THR A 388 19.91 -42.55 -31.45
C THR A 388 19.11 -41.31 -31.84
N ASN A 389 18.22 -40.82 -30.98
CA ASN A 389 17.32 -39.70 -31.28
C ASN A 389 17.50 -38.47 -30.37
N ILE A 390 18.55 -38.43 -29.53
CA ILE A 390 18.91 -37.22 -28.74
C ILE A 390 19.67 -36.16 -29.56
N ALA A 391 19.55 -36.16 -30.89
CA ALA A 391 20.15 -35.16 -31.76
C ALA A 391 19.12 -34.07 -32.10
N GLY A 392 19.54 -32.80 -32.16
CA GLY A 392 18.64 -31.70 -32.49
C GLY A 392 19.03 -30.40 -31.80
N THR A 393 18.31 -29.32 -32.11
CA THR A 393 18.51 -28.00 -31.48
C THR A 393 18.01 -28.01 -30.03
N LEU A 394 18.75 -27.33 -29.15
CA LEU A 394 18.34 -27.07 -27.77
C LEU A 394 17.97 -25.59 -27.65
N ASN A 395 16.72 -25.29 -27.32
CA ASN A 395 16.28 -23.93 -26.98
C ASN A 395 16.13 -23.85 -25.46
N MET A 396 16.71 -22.82 -24.85
CA MET A 396 16.73 -22.70 -23.39
C MET A 396 16.38 -21.30 -22.94
N VAL A 397 15.55 -21.24 -21.90
CA VAL A 397 15.20 -20.03 -21.16
C VAL A 397 15.34 -20.31 -19.67
N ILE A 398 15.87 -19.33 -18.93
CA ILE A 398 15.83 -19.33 -17.47
C ILE A 398 14.49 -18.71 -17.08
N ASP A 399 13.57 -19.53 -16.57
CA ASP A 399 12.30 -19.07 -16.01
C ASP A 399 12.55 -18.68 -14.55
N ALA A 400 12.67 -17.36 -14.32
CA ALA A 400 12.75 -16.75 -12.99
C ALA A 400 11.69 -15.63 -12.92
N PRO A 401 10.80 -15.63 -11.91
CA PRO A 401 9.73 -14.63 -11.80
C PRO A 401 10.28 -13.21 -11.58
N PHE A 402 11.49 -13.10 -11.01
CA PHE A 402 12.20 -11.85 -10.81
C PHE A 402 13.69 -12.05 -11.06
N THR A 403 14.32 -11.03 -11.63
CA THR A 403 15.78 -10.93 -11.76
C THR A 403 16.37 -9.91 -10.77
N ASN A 404 15.58 -9.50 -9.78
CA ASN A 404 16.03 -8.67 -8.68
C ASN A 404 15.44 -9.16 -7.35
N ALA A 405 16.21 -9.03 -6.27
CA ALA A 405 15.85 -9.47 -4.94
C ALA A 405 16.55 -8.63 -3.86
N LEU A 406 15.95 -8.63 -2.67
CA LEU A 406 16.63 -8.14 -1.48
C LEU A 406 17.73 -9.12 -1.06
N VAL A 407 18.71 -8.61 -0.31
CA VAL A 407 19.67 -9.45 0.41
C VAL A 407 18.89 -10.46 1.27
N ASN A 408 19.27 -11.73 1.16
CA ASN A 408 18.66 -12.91 1.78
C ASN A 408 17.24 -13.30 1.29
N GLU A 409 16.70 -12.61 0.28
CA GLU A 409 15.45 -13.04 -0.35
C GLU A 409 15.72 -14.20 -1.34
N PRO A 410 15.05 -15.36 -1.19
CA PRO A 410 15.23 -16.49 -2.10
C PRO A 410 14.56 -16.23 -3.46
N LEU A 411 15.34 -16.31 -4.54
CA LEU A 411 14.85 -16.32 -5.91
C LEU A 411 14.75 -17.76 -6.44
N ARG A 412 13.66 -18.05 -7.16
CA ARG A 412 13.41 -19.34 -7.82
C ARG A 412 13.89 -19.31 -9.27
N PHE A 413 14.54 -20.38 -9.71
CA PHE A 413 15.05 -20.58 -11.06
C PHE A 413 14.56 -21.91 -11.61
N ARG A 414 14.00 -21.89 -12.82
CA ARG A 414 13.51 -23.07 -13.54
C ARG A 414 14.14 -23.16 -14.93
N SER A 415 14.44 -24.38 -15.39
CA SER A 415 14.98 -24.60 -16.73
C SER A 415 13.85 -24.84 -17.72
N ALA A 416 13.47 -23.81 -18.50
CA ALA A 416 12.60 -24.00 -19.64
C ALA A 416 13.46 -24.46 -20.83
N LEU A 417 13.67 -25.78 -20.94
CA LEU A 417 14.48 -26.43 -21.96
C LEU A 417 13.57 -27.16 -22.97
N GLU A 418 13.68 -26.79 -24.24
CA GLU A 418 13.07 -27.51 -25.36
C GLU A 418 14.14 -28.25 -26.16
N GLY A 419 13.77 -29.46 -26.61
CA GLY A 419 14.68 -30.39 -27.27
C GLY A 419 15.27 -31.42 -26.32
N LYS A 420 15.89 -32.46 -26.89
CA LYS A 420 16.41 -33.61 -26.15
C LYS A 420 17.84 -33.37 -25.69
N ALA A 421 17.99 -32.94 -24.44
CA ALA A 421 19.29 -32.80 -23.80
C ALA A 421 19.78 -34.12 -23.19
N ASP A 422 21.09 -34.29 -23.11
CA ASP A 422 21.76 -35.39 -22.40
C ASP A 422 22.03 -35.00 -20.93
N VAL A 423 22.48 -33.76 -20.73
CA VAL A 423 22.78 -33.16 -19.42
C VAL A 423 22.59 -31.65 -19.49
N PHE A 424 22.21 -31.03 -18.36
CA PHE A 424 22.36 -29.59 -18.17
C PHE A 424 23.01 -29.22 -16.84
N THR A 425 23.62 -28.03 -16.77
CA THR A 425 24.31 -27.50 -15.59
C THR A 425 23.99 -26.02 -15.41
N TRP A 426 23.64 -25.65 -14.18
CA TRP A 426 23.58 -24.26 -13.73
C TRP A 426 24.94 -23.82 -13.21
N THR A 427 25.34 -22.61 -13.59
CA THR A 427 26.49 -21.89 -13.01
C THR A 427 25.99 -20.60 -12.39
N VAL A 428 26.07 -20.49 -11.07
CA VAL A 428 25.50 -19.40 -10.28
C VAL A 428 26.64 -18.59 -9.70
N ALA A 429 26.79 -17.34 -10.10
CA ALA A 429 27.75 -16.45 -9.48
C ALA A 429 27.31 -16.15 -8.04
N THR A 430 28.18 -16.45 -7.08
CA THR A 430 28.01 -16.10 -5.67
C THR A 430 29.15 -15.19 -5.23
N PRO A 431 29.06 -14.54 -4.08
CA PRO A 431 30.13 -13.66 -3.63
C PRO A 431 31.46 -14.35 -3.34
N THR A 432 31.45 -15.67 -3.11
CA THR A 432 32.64 -16.48 -2.83
C THR A 432 33.12 -17.28 -4.04
N GLY A 433 32.50 -17.10 -5.22
CA GLY A 433 32.82 -17.83 -6.45
C GLY A 433 31.58 -18.42 -7.13
N ALA A 434 31.78 -19.15 -8.22
CA ALA A 434 30.67 -19.79 -8.93
C ALA A 434 30.26 -21.12 -8.26
N MET A 435 28.96 -21.31 -8.03
CA MET A 435 28.36 -22.57 -7.60
C MET A 435 27.82 -23.31 -8.83
N LEU A 436 28.03 -24.63 -8.91
CA LEU A 436 27.51 -25.49 -9.98
C LEU A 436 26.35 -26.35 -9.45
N ARG A 437 25.28 -26.50 -10.24
CA ARG A 437 24.19 -27.46 -9.98
C ARG A 437 23.86 -28.22 -11.25
N ALA A 438 23.93 -29.55 -11.24
CA ALA A 438 23.65 -30.37 -12.41
C ALA A 438 22.26 -31.00 -12.31
N ASN A 439 21.51 -31.01 -13.42
CA ASN A 439 20.22 -31.71 -13.57
C ASN A 439 19.14 -31.33 -12.53
N GLU A 440 19.18 -30.10 -12.01
CA GLU A 440 18.13 -29.54 -11.14
C GLU A 440 17.23 -28.60 -11.94
N ALA A 441 16.04 -29.04 -12.35
CA ALA A 441 15.19 -28.25 -13.25
C ALA A 441 14.40 -27.12 -12.56
N ASP A 442 14.36 -27.12 -11.22
CA ASP A 442 13.69 -26.12 -10.38
C ASP A 442 14.39 -26.04 -9.02
N TRP A 443 14.88 -24.85 -8.64
CA TRP A 443 15.58 -24.63 -7.37
C TRP A 443 15.49 -23.16 -6.93
N THR A 444 15.87 -22.87 -5.68
CA THR A 444 15.92 -21.50 -5.14
C THR A 444 17.30 -21.15 -4.59
N TYR A 445 17.62 -19.86 -4.57
CA TYR A 445 18.85 -19.34 -3.96
C TYR A 445 18.70 -17.91 -3.47
N ALA A 446 19.31 -17.61 -2.33
CA ALA A 446 19.33 -16.30 -1.69
C ALA A 446 20.78 -15.80 -1.58
N TRP A 447 21.03 -14.58 -2.05
CA TRP A 447 22.34 -13.94 -1.94
C TRP A 447 22.42 -13.13 -0.65
N ASN A 448 23.53 -13.27 0.07
CA ASN A 448 23.74 -12.58 1.34
C ASN A 448 24.44 -11.22 1.22
N MET A 449 24.76 -10.78 -0.01
CA MET A 449 25.41 -9.49 -0.27
C MET A 449 24.86 -8.86 -1.54
N THR A 450 24.75 -7.53 -1.54
CA THR A 450 24.36 -6.74 -2.70
C THR A 450 25.32 -6.96 -3.86
N GLY A 451 24.83 -6.95 -5.09
CA GLY A 451 25.66 -7.12 -6.27
C GLY A 451 24.87 -7.54 -7.50
N VAL A 452 25.58 -7.67 -8.62
CA VAL A 452 25.04 -8.16 -9.87
C VAL A 452 25.67 -9.51 -10.16
N TYR A 453 24.85 -10.56 -10.18
CA TYR A 453 25.29 -11.94 -10.27
C TYR A 453 24.78 -12.58 -11.56
N ALA A 454 25.64 -13.29 -12.28
CA ALA A 454 25.24 -14.08 -13.43
C ALA A 454 24.68 -15.44 -12.98
N VAL A 455 23.56 -15.85 -13.56
CA VAL A 455 23.00 -17.21 -13.45
C VAL A 455 22.95 -17.78 -14.85
N ALA A 456 23.81 -18.75 -15.15
CA ALA A 456 23.90 -19.40 -16.44
C ALA A 456 23.33 -20.81 -16.40
N LEU A 457 22.64 -21.21 -17.47
CA LEU A 457 22.18 -22.57 -17.71
C LEU A 457 22.81 -23.06 -19.02
N SER A 458 23.53 -24.17 -18.98
CA SER A 458 24.13 -24.81 -20.15
C SER A 458 23.62 -26.24 -20.32
N ALA A 459 23.31 -26.67 -21.54
CA ALA A 459 22.91 -28.04 -21.85
C ALA A 459 23.63 -28.57 -23.09
N THR A 460 23.81 -29.89 -23.15
CA THR A 460 24.45 -30.56 -24.28
C THR A 460 23.65 -31.77 -24.72
N ASN A 461 23.73 -32.10 -26.00
CA ASN A 461 23.27 -33.37 -26.55
C ASN A 461 24.29 -33.92 -27.57
N SER A 462 23.95 -34.97 -28.32
CA SER A 462 24.89 -35.62 -29.24
C SER A 462 25.28 -34.76 -30.45
N ALA A 463 24.54 -33.68 -30.73
CA ALA A 463 24.70 -32.85 -31.91
C ALA A 463 25.10 -31.39 -31.61
N CYS A 464 24.80 -30.86 -30.42
CA CYS A 464 25.05 -29.46 -30.07
C CYS A 464 25.24 -29.22 -28.56
N ALA A 465 25.76 -28.05 -28.24
CA ALA A 465 25.81 -27.47 -26.90
C ALA A 465 25.17 -26.08 -26.94
N ALA A 466 24.34 -25.76 -25.95
CA ALA A 466 23.68 -24.47 -25.82
C ALA A 466 23.90 -23.90 -24.42
N ALA A 467 23.86 -22.57 -24.28
CA ALA A 467 23.93 -21.88 -22.99
C ALA A 467 23.12 -20.59 -23.02
N VAL A 468 22.46 -20.26 -21.91
CA VAL A 468 21.77 -18.99 -21.68
C VAL A 468 22.23 -18.42 -20.33
N THR A 469 22.23 -17.10 -20.19
CA THR A 469 22.61 -16.43 -18.94
C THR A 469 21.62 -15.33 -18.62
N ALA A 470 21.13 -15.32 -17.38
CA ALA A 470 20.36 -14.25 -16.78
C ALA A 470 21.24 -13.47 -15.80
N THR A 471 20.93 -12.19 -15.63
CA THR A 471 21.59 -11.32 -14.65
C THR A 471 20.64 -11.08 -13.50
N VAL A 472 21.09 -11.32 -12.28
CA VAL A 472 20.34 -11.11 -11.04
C VAL A 472 20.93 -9.93 -10.27
N THR A 473 20.12 -8.94 -9.93
CA THR A 473 20.53 -7.78 -9.14
C THR A 473 20.03 -7.90 -7.71
N ILE A 474 20.97 -7.96 -6.76
CA ILE A 474 20.69 -8.03 -5.33
C ILE A 474 20.92 -6.66 -4.73
N VAL A 475 19.88 -6.11 -4.13
CA VAL A 475 19.87 -4.78 -3.50
C VAL A 475 19.51 -4.93 -2.02
N ASP A 476 19.83 -3.93 -1.23
CA ASP A 476 19.39 -3.84 0.17
C ASP A 476 17.99 -3.22 0.29
N HIS A 477 17.54 -2.47 -0.71
CA HIS A 477 16.19 -1.93 -0.85
C HIS A 477 15.81 -1.71 -2.32
N PHE A 478 14.51 -1.67 -2.61
CA PHE A 478 14.00 -1.27 -3.93
C PHE A 478 13.63 0.22 -3.92
N THR A 479 14.12 1.01 -4.89
CA THR A 479 13.78 2.43 -5.00
C THR A 479 13.06 2.74 -6.31
N ASN A 480 11.83 3.23 -6.18
CA ASN A 480 11.06 3.83 -7.27
C ASN A 480 11.10 5.37 -7.14
N TYR A 481 10.83 6.06 -8.24
CA TYR A 481 10.92 7.52 -8.31
C TYR A 481 9.60 8.12 -8.82
N PHE A 482 9.19 9.23 -8.21
CA PHE A 482 8.05 10.04 -8.62
C PHE A 482 8.50 11.45 -9.00
N ASP A 483 8.18 11.85 -10.22
CA ASP A 483 8.38 13.20 -10.75
C ASP A 483 7.23 13.52 -11.71
N PRO A 484 6.42 14.57 -11.47
CA PRO A 484 5.38 15.01 -12.41
C PRO A 484 5.90 15.27 -13.84
N ALA A 485 7.19 15.54 -14.01
CA ALA A 485 7.84 15.73 -15.31
C ALA A 485 8.56 14.47 -15.84
N GLY A 486 8.44 13.33 -15.15
CA GLY A 486 9.03 12.06 -15.54
C GLY A 486 8.44 11.49 -16.84
N SER A 487 9.13 10.50 -17.42
CA SER A 487 8.68 9.85 -18.66
C SER A 487 7.59 8.78 -18.46
N HIS A 488 7.23 8.47 -17.21
CA HIS A 488 6.24 7.45 -16.86
C HIS A 488 6.59 6.07 -17.45
N VAL A 489 7.81 5.57 -17.19
CA VAL A 489 8.27 4.28 -17.71
C VAL A 489 8.48 3.30 -16.55
N PRO A 490 7.56 2.35 -16.34
CA PRO A 490 7.78 1.27 -15.37
C PRO A 490 9.09 0.54 -15.68
N PRO A 491 9.88 0.13 -14.66
CA PRO A 491 9.54 0.05 -13.25
C PRO A 491 9.89 1.31 -12.42
N PHE A 492 10.08 2.48 -13.03
CA PHE A 492 10.33 3.76 -12.35
C PHE A 492 11.61 3.81 -11.49
N THR A 493 12.68 3.11 -11.87
CA THR A 493 13.89 2.89 -11.04
C THR A 493 14.91 4.03 -11.06
N ASN A 494 14.60 5.15 -11.72
CA ASN A 494 15.42 6.36 -11.72
C ASN A 494 14.58 7.59 -12.13
N TRP A 495 15.10 8.79 -11.90
CA TRP A 495 14.43 10.06 -12.23
C TRP A 495 13.98 10.17 -13.70
N SER A 496 14.80 9.71 -14.66
CA SER A 496 14.42 9.82 -16.08
C SER A 496 13.20 8.96 -16.44
N GLN A 497 13.00 7.87 -15.71
CA GLN A 497 11.90 6.92 -15.88
C GLN A 497 10.78 7.12 -14.87
N ALA A 498 10.88 8.13 -13.98
CA ALA A 498 9.98 8.30 -12.85
C ALA A 498 8.50 8.30 -13.24
N ALA A 499 7.66 7.81 -12.32
CA ALA A 499 6.22 7.87 -12.46
C ALA A 499 5.76 9.33 -12.37
N THR A 500 4.82 9.71 -13.20
CA THR A 500 4.16 11.04 -13.17
C THR A 500 3.00 11.10 -12.17
N ASN A 501 2.67 9.98 -11.53
CA ASN A 501 1.67 9.84 -10.48
C ASN A 501 2.31 9.09 -9.30
N LEU A 502 2.11 9.60 -8.07
CA LEU A 502 2.74 9.02 -6.88
C LEU A 502 2.16 7.64 -6.53
N GLN A 503 0.86 7.43 -6.71
CA GLN A 503 0.23 6.15 -6.44
C GLN A 503 0.79 5.06 -7.36
N ASP A 504 1.04 5.37 -8.64
CA ASP A 504 1.66 4.41 -9.56
C ASP A 504 3.09 4.02 -9.12
N ALA A 505 3.87 4.97 -8.58
CA ALA A 505 5.19 4.66 -8.02
C ALA A 505 5.10 3.76 -6.79
N ILE A 506 4.11 3.99 -5.91
CA ILE A 506 3.83 3.17 -4.72
C ILE A 506 3.37 1.76 -5.12
N ASP A 507 2.45 1.66 -6.08
CA ASP A 507 1.86 0.40 -6.54
C ASP A 507 2.89 -0.47 -7.27
N ALA A 508 3.82 0.16 -7.99
CA ALA A 508 4.94 -0.53 -8.63
C ALA A 508 6.10 -0.84 -7.65
N CYS A 509 6.14 -0.23 -6.46
CA CYS A 509 7.20 -0.46 -5.50
C CYS A 509 7.02 -1.81 -4.80
N ARG A 510 8.10 -2.57 -4.64
CA ARG A 510 8.07 -3.80 -3.84
C ARG A 510 7.93 -3.45 -2.36
N ILE A 511 7.27 -4.33 -1.59
CA ILE A 511 7.13 -4.22 -0.13
C ILE A 511 8.53 -4.17 0.49
N GLY A 512 8.72 -3.30 1.49
CA GLY A 512 9.99 -2.93 2.09
C GLY A 512 10.80 -1.91 1.27
N GLY A 513 10.31 -1.51 0.09
CA GLY A 513 10.95 -0.53 -0.77
C GLY A 513 10.66 0.92 -0.40
N MET A 514 11.26 1.83 -1.18
CA MET A 514 11.18 3.27 -1.03
C MET A 514 10.70 3.92 -2.33
N VAL A 515 9.87 4.95 -2.21
CA VAL A 515 9.52 5.87 -3.30
C VAL A 515 10.14 7.22 -3.01
N MET A 516 11.07 7.65 -3.87
CA MET A 516 11.71 8.96 -3.79
C MET A 516 10.87 9.99 -4.56
N VAL A 517 10.52 11.09 -3.89
CA VAL A 517 9.66 12.15 -4.43
C VAL A 517 10.52 13.34 -4.84
N GLN A 518 10.37 13.80 -6.08
CA GLN A 518 11.06 14.98 -6.61
C GLN A 518 10.71 16.21 -5.77
N THR A 519 11.69 17.10 -5.57
CA THR A 519 11.46 18.38 -4.88
C THR A 519 10.46 19.26 -5.65
N GLY A 520 9.72 20.09 -4.93
CA GLY A 520 8.69 20.96 -5.48
C GLY A 520 7.34 20.83 -4.76
N VAL A 521 6.34 21.52 -5.30
CA VAL A 521 4.97 21.54 -4.78
C VAL A 521 4.09 20.66 -5.67
N HIS A 522 3.49 19.66 -5.06
CA HIS A 522 2.64 18.64 -5.68
C HIS A 522 1.21 18.80 -5.19
N ALA A 523 0.24 18.84 -6.10
CA ALA A 523 -1.17 18.91 -5.72
C ALA A 523 -1.71 17.52 -5.37
N CYS A 524 -2.43 17.38 -4.26
CA CYS A 524 -3.18 16.16 -3.95
C CYS A 524 -4.53 16.21 -4.67
N ALA A 525 -4.53 15.80 -5.94
CA ALA A 525 -5.76 15.67 -6.72
C ALA A 525 -6.72 14.65 -6.09
N ASP A 526 -6.14 13.56 -5.59
CA ASP A 526 -6.78 12.51 -4.80
C ASP A 526 -5.95 12.24 -3.54
N GLU A 527 -6.55 11.54 -2.58
CA GLU A 527 -5.87 11.06 -1.37
C GLU A 527 -4.83 9.99 -1.74
N VAL A 528 -3.58 10.17 -1.27
CA VAL A 528 -2.50 9.20 -1.49
C VAL A 528 -2.59 8.09 -0.45
N LEU A 529 -2.68 6.84 -0.91
CA LEU A 529 -2.90 5.67 -0.06
C LEU A 529 -1.63 4.84 0.11
N LEU A 530 -1.11 4.79 1.33
CA LEU A 530 -0.02 3.90 1.74
C LEU A 530 -0.63 2.69 2.46
N ASN A 531 -1.19 1.77 1.68
CA ASN A 531 -1.84 0.54 2.14
C ASN A 531 -0.91 -0.69 2.09
N ARG A 532 0.38 -0.46 1.91
CA ARG A 532 1.44 -1.48 1.84
C ARG A 532 2.71 -0.93 2.46
N GLY A 533 3.54 -1.81 3.03
CA GLY A 533 4.80 -1.45 3.69
C GLY A 533 5.85 -0.85 2.74
N VAL A 534 5.71 0.42 2.38
CA VAL A 534 6.61 1.20 1.52
C VAL A 534 6.89 2.54 2.18
N THR A 535 8.14 3.02 2.06
CA THR A 535 8.53 4.35 2.54
C THR A 535 8.42 5.38 1.43
N VAL A 536 7.61 6.43 1.58
CA VAL A 536 7.56 7.59 0.68
C VAL A 536 8.39 8.71 1.28
N ARG A 537 9.39 9.20 0.53
CA ARG A 537 10.37 10.15 1.04
C ARG A 537 10.63 11.31 0.08
N GLY A 538 10.60 12.54 0.59
CA GLY A 538 11.07 13.71 -0.15
C GLY A 538 12.58 13.67 -0.42
N ALA A 539 13.01 14.02 -1.64
CA ALA A 539 14.42 13.99 -2.03
C ALA A 539 15.33 14.99 -1.28
N GLY A 540 14.74 15.98 -0.61
CA GLY A 540 15.44 17.00 0.18
C GLY A 540 15.07 16.98 1.66
N THR A 541 15.02 18.16 2.27
CA THR A 541 14.39 18.38 3.58
C THR A 541 12.87 18.47 3.43
N ALA A 542 12.14 18.48 4.56
CA ALA A 542 10.69 18.64 4.53
C ALA A 542 10.22 19.92 3.82
N ALA A 543 11.03 20.99 3.85
CA ALA A 543 10.70 22.25 3.18
C ALA A 543 10.83 22.19 1.65
N ASP A 544 11.57 21.21 1.11
CA ASP A 544 11.86 21.12 -0.32
C ASP A 544 10.78 20.36 -1.10
N THR A 545 9.95 19.57 -0.42
CA THR A 545 8.93 18.72 -1.05
C THR A 545 7.60 18.90 -0.35
N ALA A 546 6.61 19.45 -1.05
CA ALA A 546 5.30 19.76 -0.49
C ALA A 546 4.17 19.05 -1.23
N PHE A 547 3.19 18.56 -0.47
CA PHE A 547 1.92 18.04 -0.96
C PHE A 547 0.79 18.94 -0.45
N VAL A 548 -0.04 19.43 -1.36
CA VAL A 548 -1.05 20.45 -1.07
C VAL A 548 -2.45 19.93 -1.39
N GLY A 549 -3.30 19.78 -0.37
CA GLY A 549 -4.68 19.27 -0.48
C GLY A 549 -5.71 20.25 -1.06
N GLY A 550 -5.29 21.49 -1.35
CA GLY A 550 -6.11 22.51 -2.03
C GLY A 550 -7.38 22.94 -1.27
N GLY A 551 -7.48 22.66 0.02
CA GLY A 551 -8.65 22.93 0.86
C GLY A 551 -9.85 22.04 0.56
N SER A 552 -9.66 20.92 -0.15
CA SER A 552 -10.76 20.02 -0.55
C SER A 552 -10.51 18.56 -0.21
N ASN A 553 -9.25 18.12 -0.19
CA ASN A 553 -8.88 16.71 -0.03
C ASN A 553 -8.00 16.49 1.19
N ARG A 554 -8.07 15.27 1.76
CA ARG A 554 -6.99 14.75 2.60
C ARG A 554 -5.75 14.51 1.72
N CYS A 555 -4.55 14.74 2.24
CA CYS A 555 -3.33 14.47 1.47
C CYS A 555 -2.92 13.00 1.52
N PHE A 556 -2.77 12.42 2.71
CA PHE A 556 -2.25 11.06 2.87
C PHE A 556 -3.09 10.21 3.84
N SER A 557 -3.17 8.91 3.56
CA SER A 557 -3.60 7.91 4.53
C SER A 557 -2.64 6.73 4.57
N LEU A 558 -2.17 6.39 5.77
CA LEU A 558 -1.29 5.26 6.06
C LEU A 558 -2.11 4.20 6.78
N ALA A 559 -2.23 3.02 6.17
CA ALA A 559 -2.99 1.90 6.71
C ALA A 559 -2.14 0.67 7.04
N ASP A 560 -0.96 0.56 6.44
CA ASP A 560 -0.03 -0.54 6.69
C ASP A 560 0.97 -0.17 7.81
N PRO A 561 1.21 -1.05 8.79
CA PRO A 561 2.12 -0.78 9.90
C PRO A 561 3.58 -0.52 9.49
N ASP A 562 4.01 -1.06 8.34
CA ASP A 562 5.38 -0.91 7.81
C ASP A 562 5.48 0.24 6.79
N ALA A 563 4.38 0.98 6.54
CA ALA A 563 4.41 2.16 5.70
C ALA A 563 5.05 3.35 6.42
N ALA A 564 5.82 4.16 5.68
CA ALA A 564 6.42 5.37 6.23
C ALA A 564 6.32 6.57 5.30
N LEU A 565 6.20 7.76 5.90
CA LEU A 565 6.26 9.05 5.21
C LEU A 565 7.38 9.91 5.81
N GLU A 566 8.27 10.42 4.97
CA GLU A 566 9.48 11.13 5.41
C GLU A 566 9.76 12.41 4.64
N ARG A 567 10.20 13.45 5.35
CA ARG A 567 10.77 14.67 4.73
C ARG A 567 9.82 15.33 3.73
N ILE A 568 8.56 15.43 4.10
CA ILE A 568 7.51 16.04 3.27
C ILE A 568 6.75 17.09 4.07
N THR A 569 6.46 18.22 3.42
CA THR A 569 5.45 19.18 3.88
C THR A 569 4.07 18.76 3.37
N ILE A 570 3.08 18.76 4.25
CA ILE A 570 1.70 18.35 3.99
C ILE A 570 0.80 19.50 4.41
N SER A 571 0.14 20.12 3.43
CA SER A 571 -0.54 21.39 3.70
C SER A 571 -1.87 21.58 3.01
N ASN A 572 -2.69 22.47 3.58
CA ASN A 572 -4.02 22.83 3.06
C ASN A 572 -4.90 21.60 2.77
N GLY A 573 -4.74 20.51 3.53
CA GLY A 573 -5.65 19.38 3.49
C GLY A 573 -6.98 19.70 4.15
N LYS A 574 -8.07 19.09 3.67
CA LYS A 574 -9.41 19.21 4.26
C LYS A 574 -10.12 17.86 4.30
N ALA A 575 -10.56 17.46 5.49
CA ALA A 575 -11.30 16.22 5.69
C ALA A 575 -12.19 16.28 6.95
N ALA A 576 -13.01 15.26 7.19
CA ALA A 576 -13.71 15.15 8.47
C ALA A 576 -12.74 14.84 9.61
N THR A 577 -11.78 13.94 9.36
CA THR A 577 -10.75 13.53 10.32
C THR A 577 -9.40 13.44 9.63
N GLY A 578 -8.34 13.88 10.30
CA GLY A 578 -6.96 13.78 9.82
C GLY A 578 -6.79 14.49 8.49
N ALA A 579 -6.97 15.81 8.46
CA ALA A 579 -7.09 16.54 7.19
C ALA A 579 -5.76 16.61 6.43
N GLY A 580 -4.62 16.67 7.13
CA GLY A 580 -3.32 16.42 6.51
C GLY A 580 -3.10 14.93 6.30
N VAL A 581 -3.07 14.18 7.40
CA VAL A 581 -2.78 12.73 7.40
C VAL A 581 -3.76 11.94 8.27
N TYR A 582 -4.17 10.79 7.78
CA TYR A 582 -4.85 9.75 8.56
C TYR A 582 -3.92 8.55 8.76
N LEU A 583 -3.64 8.17 10.00
CA LEU A 583 -2.81 7.02 10.35
C LEU A 583 -3.67 5.97 11.07
N SER A 584 -3.86 4.81 10.45
CA SER A 584 -4.36 3.59 11.11
C SER A 584 -3.29 2.51 11.22
N GLY A 585 -2.03 2.95 11.17
CA GLY A 585 -0.79 2.18 11.11
C GLY A 585 0.32 3.05 10.50
N GLY A 586 1.57 2.61 10.60
CA GLY A 586 2.70 3.26 9.93
C GLY A 586 3.32 4.43 10.69
N THR A 587 4.36 5.01 10.10
CA THR A 587 5.15 6.10 10.70
C THR A 587 5.19 7.33 9.80
N VAL A 588 4.90 8.50 10.36
CA VAL A 588 5.18 9.79 9.71
C VAL A 588 6.30 10.46 10.49
N ARG A 589 7.44 10.70 9.85
CA ARG A 589 8.61 11.28 10.52
C ARG A 589 9.33 12.36 9.74
N GLN A 590 9.95 13.30 10.46
CA GLN A 590 10.70 14.40 9.84
C GLN A 590 9.86 15.19 8.82
N CYS A 591 8.55 15.30 9.06
CA CYS A 591 7.59 15.95 8.18
C CYS A 591 7.07 17.27 8.78
N MET A 592 6.50 18.12 7.93
CA MET A 592 5.80 19.34 8.34
C MET A 592 4.32 19.21 7.98
N LEU A 593 3.42 19.27 8.96
CA LEU A 593 1.97 19.27 8.75
C LEU A 593 1.44 20.67 9.04
N SER A 594 1.03 21.42 8.02
CA SER A 594 0.68 22.84 8.19
C SER A 594 -0.56 23.33 7.45
N GLY A 595 -1.35 24.20 8.08
CA GLY A 595 -2.51 24.82 7.44
C GLY A 595 -3.63 23.82 7.07
N ASN A 596 -3.68 22.64 7.68
CA ASN A 596 -4.69 21.63 7.40
C ASN A 596 -5.94 21.87 8.27
N SER A 597 -7.12 21.56 7.73
CA SER A 597 -8.42 21.89 8.35
C SER A 597 -9.36 20.69 8.41
N ALA A 598 -9.68 20.21 9.62
CA ALA A 598 -10.61 19.11 9.85
C ALA A 598 -11.98 19.60 10.35
N THR A 599 -13.08 19.02 9.86
CA THR A 599 -14.42 19.38 10.36
C THR A 599 -14.82 18.62 11.64
N ILE A 600 -14.02 17.65 12.10
CA ILE A 600 -14.27 16.91 13.33
C ILE A 600 -12.98 16.75 14.15
N LYS A 601 -11.99 15.99 13.67
CA LYS A 601 -10.83 15.61 14.51
C LYS A 601 -9.50 15.71 13.78
N GLY A 602 -8.44 16.15 14.45
CA GLY A 602 -7.09 16.05 13.93
C GLY A 602 -6.88 16.93 12.70
N GLY A 603 -6.74 18.24 12.91
CA GLY A 603 -6.51 19.19 11.81
C GLY A 603 -5.28 18.80 11.01
N GLY A 604 -4.14 18.62 11.67
CA GLY A 604 -2.94 18.06 11.06
C GLY A 604 -3.06 16.55 10.84
N ALA A 605 -3.25 15.80 11.93
CA ALA A 605 -3.25 14.34 11.89
C ALA A 605 -4.34 13.68 12.75
N TYR A 606 -4.83 12.54 12.28
CA TYR A 606 -5.62 11.60 13.07
C TYR A 606 -4.86 10.28 13.18
N MET A 607 -4.69 9.73 14.39
CA MET A 607 -3.90 8.52 14.63
C MET A 607 -4.64 7.48 15.47
N GLU A 608 -4.58 6.22 15.03
CA GLU A 608 -5.04 5.03 15.73
C GLU A 608 -4.18 3.80 15.39
N ARG A 609 -4.35 2.70 16.12
CA ARG A 609 -3.79 1.37 15.81
C ARG A 609 -2.26 1.37 15.59
N GLY A 610 -1.53 1.94 16.55
CA GLY A 610 -0.06 1.96 16.53
C GLY A 610 0.57 2.99 15.59
N GLY A 611 -0.21 3.93 15.02
CA GLY A 611 0.33 5.04 14.24
C GLY A 611 1.32 5.89 15.05
N LEU A 612 2.44 6.25 14.41
CA LEU A 612 3.52 7.04 15.01
C LEU A 612 3.75 8.35 14.25
N LEU A 613 3.67 9.48 14.97
CA LEU A 613 4.22 10.76 14.53
C LEU A 613 5.53 11.04 15.27
N GLU A 614 6.63 11.21 14.55
CA GLU A 614 7.97 11.34 15.14
C GLU A 614 8.78 12.47 14.51
N ASP A 615 9.47 13.30 15.30
CA ASP A 615 10.36 14.36 14.78
C ASP A 615 9.65 15.30 13.77
N CYS A 616 8.36 15.57 13.97
CA CYS A 616 7.54 16.35 13.05
C CYS A 616 7.24 17.76 13.59
N ARG A 617 7.03 18.70 12.67
CA ARG A 617 6.43 20.01 12.98
C ARG A 617 4.96 19.99 12.58
N ILE A 618 4.06 20.22 13.53
CA ILE A 618 2.62 20.29 13.33
C ILE A 618 2.19 21.72 13.66
N SER A 619 1.89 22.54 12.64
CA SER A 619 1.65 23.97 12.89
C SER A 619 0.57 24.65 12.08
N GLY A 620 -0.21 25.53 12.70
CA GLY A 620 -1.24 26.30 12.01
C GLY A 620 -2.39 25.44 11.50
N ASN A 621 -2.63 24.28 12.10
CA ASN A 621 -3.74 23.40 11.74
C ASN A 621 -4.98 23.70 12.58
N TYR A 622 -6.14 23.39 12.04
CA TYR A 622 -7.43 23.67 12.66
C TYR A 622 -8.32 22.42 12.65
N ALA A 623 -8.99 22.14 13.76
CA ALA A 623 -10.09 21.18 13.79
C ALA A 623 -11.33 21.84 14.41
N LEU A 624 -12.53 21.53 13.89
CA LEU A 624 -13.73 22.10 14.49
C LEU A 624 -13.98 21.57 15.92
N LYS A 625 -13.62 20.32 16.24
CA LYS A 625 -13.92 19.71 17.56
C LYS A 625 -12.68 19.31 18.35
N TRP A 626 -11.90 18.34 17.89
CA TRP A 626 -10.90 17.71 18.76
C TRP A 626 -9.53 17.62 18.10
N GLY A 627 -8.50 18.12 18.78
CA GLY A 627 -7.12 18.00 18.31
C GLY A 627 -6.84 18.88 17.10
N GLY A 628 -6.66 20.19 17.32
CA GLY A 628 -6.33 21.13 16.24
C GLY A 628 -5.07 20.72 15.48
N GLY A 629 -4.01 20.36 16.22
CA GLY A 629 -2.81 19.75 15.67
C GLY A 629 -3.01 18.27 15.36
N ALA A 630 -3.28 17.46 16.38
CA ALA A 630 -3.47 16.02 16.24
C ALA A 630 -4.57 15.46 17.16
N PHE A 631 -5.27 14.43 16.67
CA PHE A 631 -6.11 13.55 17.48
C PHE A 631 -5.46 12.16 17.52
N VAL A 632 -5.24 11.61 18.70
CA VAL A 632 -4.49 10.37 18.90
C VAL A 632 -5.29 9.45 19.80
N GLN A 633 -5.43 8.18 19.42
CA GLN A 633 -6.13 7.21 20.23
C GLN A 633 -5.52 5.82 20.27
N GLY A 634 -5.84 5.07 21.32
CA GLY A 634 -5.38 3.69 21.46
C GLY A 634 -3.89 3.64 21.80
N ASP A 635 -3.17 2.76 21.14
CA ASP A 635 -1.72 2.57 21.24
C ASP A 635 -0.90 3.51 20.34
N ALA A 636 -1.54 4.47 19.66
CA ALA A 636 -0.85 5.46 18.83
C ALA A 636 -0.04 6.47 19.66
N ARG A 637 1.04 6.99 19.07
CA ARG A 637 2.04 7.80 19.77
C ARG A 637 2.50 9.02 18.97
N ILE A 638 2.73 10.12 19.68
CA ILE A 638 3.49 11.27 19.17
C ILE A 638 4.79 11.43 19.96
N SER A 639 5.91 11.62 19.26
CA SER A 639 7.22 11.73 19.89
C SER A 639 8.12 12.79 19.24
N ARG A 640 8.80 13.61 20.05
CA ARG A 640 9.75 14.64 19.58
C ARG A 640 9.16 15.59 18.53
N CYS A 641 7.87 15.90 18.67
CA CYS A 641 7.17 16.77 17.75
C CYS A 641 7.08 18.20 18.30
N LEU A 642 7.17 19.17 17.39
CA LEU A 642 6.88 20.58 17.62
C LEU A 642 5.43 20.86 17.21
N VAL A 643 4.52 21.03 18.16
CA VAL A 643 3.08 21.26 17.94
C VAL A 643 2.75 22.72 18.26
N ILE A 644 2.70 23.57 17.23
CA ILE A 644 2.75 25.03 17.39
C ILE A 644 1.59 25.74 16.69
N SER A 645 0.91 26.65 17.39
CA SER A 645 -0.14 27.51 16.80
C SER A 645 -1.27 26.75 16.12
N ASN A 646 -1.69 25.63 16.70
CA ASN A 646 -2.87 24.89 16.23
C ASN A 646 -4.11 25.29 17.04
N ALA A 647 -5.29 25.15 16.44
CA ALA A 647 -6.52 25.64 17.04
C ALA A 647 -7.70 24.66 16.92
N THR A 648 -8.61 24.72 17.88
CA THR A 648 -9.91 24.05 17.82
C THR A 648 -10.98 24.85 18.54
N ASP A 649 -12.25 24.69 18.17
CA ASP A 649 -13.36 25.37 18.87
C ASP A 649 -13.80 24.64 20.15
N TYR A 650 -13.32 23.41 20.38
CA TYR A 650 -13.62 22.64 21.60
C TYR A 650 -12.35 22.25 22.34
N TYR A 651 -11.82 21.04 22.12
CA TYR A 651 -10.86 20.44 23.06
C TYR A 651 -9.54 20.06 22.41
N GLY A 652 -8.42 20.42 23.06
CA GLY A 652 -7.08 20.02 22.63
C GLY A 652 -6.60 20.83 21.43
N GLY A 653 -6.16 22.07 21.64
CA GLY A 653 -5.67 22.94 20.56
C GLY A 653 -4.49 22.31 19.83
N GLY A 654 -3.48 21.86 20.57
CA GLY A 654 -2.36 21.09 20.02
C GLY A 654 -2.69 19.61 19.83
N LEU A 655 -3.08 18.93 20.93
CA LEU A 655 -3.32 17.48 20.94
C LEU A 655 -4.61 17.12 21.69
N TYR A 656 -5.37 16.17 21.15
CA TYR A 656 -6.39 15.43 21.89
C TYR A 656 -6.00 13.94 21.92
N ALA A 657 -5.61 13.43 23.08
CA ALA A 657 -5.23 12.04 23.32
C ALA A 657 -6.38 11.27 24.01
N TYR A 658 -6.66 10.06 23.54
CA TYR A 658 -7.80 9.25 24.00
C TYR A 658 -7.44 7.76 24.13
N LEU A 659 -7.97 7.06 25.16
CA LEU A 659 -7.88 5.59 25.29
C LEU A 659 -6.45 5.03 25.21
N GLY A 660 -5.53 5.48 26.08
CA GLY A 660 -4.18 4.91 26.14
C GLY A 660 -3.10 5.61 25.32
N ALA A 661 -3.46 6.67 24.59
CA ALA A 661 -2.54 7.38 23.70
C ALA A 661 -1.38 8.04 24.45
N GLN A 662 -0.23 8.16 23.77
CA GLN A 662 1.02 8.62 24.38
C GLN A 662 1.62 9.83 23.65
N ALA A 663 2.08 10.81 24.44
CA ALA A 663 2.86 11.95 23.97
C ALA A 663 4.18 12.01 24.74
N ASP A 664 5.32 11.90 24.04
CA ASP A 664 6.62 11.86 24.70
C ASP A 664 7.61 12.83 24.06
N ASN A 665 8.35 13.57 24.89
CA ASN A 665 9.41 14.47 24.40
C ASN A 665 8.90 15.55 23.43
N CYS A 666 7.64 15.95 23.53
CA CYS A 666 7.01 16.87 22.59
C CYS A 666 6.96 18.30 23.15
N TYR A 667 6.95 19.27 22.23
CA TYR A 667 6.78 20.68 22.55
C TYR A 667 5.44 21.22 22.05
N PHE A 668 4.64 21.81 22.93
CA PHE A 668 3.34 22.40 22.61
C PHE A 668 3.35 23.91 22.91
N ALA A 669 3.27 24.73 21.86
CA ALA A 669 3.36 26.18 21.98
C ALA A 669 2.28 26.95 21.22
N GLY A 670 1.72 28.00 21.82
CA GLY A 670 0.84 28.91 21.09
C GLY A 670 -0.47 28.28 20.60
N ASN A 671 -0.85 27.10 21.10
CA ASN A 671 -2.07 26.43 20.66
C ASN A 671 -3.30 26.98 21.40
N SER A 672 -4.46 26.94 20.75
CA SER A 672 -5.69 27.55 21.29
C SER A 672 -6.89 26.60 21.22
N SER A 673 -7.73 26.60 22.27
CA SER A 673 -8.96 25.82 22.31
C SER A 673 -9.99 26.38 23.29
N TRP A 674 -11.16 25.74 23.40
CA TRP A 674 -12.05 25.98 24.54
C TRP A 674 -11.49 25.34 25.83
N GLY A 675 -10.89 24.15 25.79
CA GLY A 675 -10.26 23.55 26.97
C GLY A 675 -9.06 22.70 26.60
N GLY A 676 -7.98 22.78 27.38
CA GLY A 676 -6.73 22.10 27.04
C GLY A 676 -6.05 22.73 25.83
N GLY A 677 -5.68 24.01 25.92
CA GLY A 677 -5.06 24.76 24.81
C GLY A 677 -3.88 24.01 24.20
N GLY A 678 -2.95 23.55 25.03
CA GLY A 678 -1.82 22.72 24.61
C GLY A 678 -2.25 21.30 24.29
N MET A 679 -2.77 20.58 25.29
CA MET A 679 -3.25 19.21 25.09
C MET A 679 -4.40 18.80 26.02
N ILE A 680 -5.15 17.79 25.57
CA ILE A 680 -6.04 16.97 26.40
C ILE A 680 -5.57 15.52 26.46
N LEU A 681 -5.60 14.95 27.68
CA LEU A 681 -5.40 13.53 27.93
C LEU A 681 -6.66 12.92 28.56
N PHE A 682 -7.20 11.88 27.95
CA PHE A 682 -8.45 11.29 28.43
C PHE A 682 -8.43 9.76 28.39
N ILE A 683 -8.66 9.13 29.55
CA ILE A 683 -8.77 7.68 29.74
C ILE A 683 -7.49 6.93 29.36
N GLY A 684 -6.68 6.59 30.36
CA GLY A 684 -5.45 5.81 30.26
C GLY A 684 -4.29 6.49 29.51
N CYS A 685 -4.39 7.77 29.16
CA CYS A 685 -3.37 8.45 28.34
C CYS A 685 -2.15 8.90 29.17
N ALA A 686 -1.03 9.17 28.48
CA ALA A 686 0.20 9.63 29.12
C ALA A 686 0.90 10.75 28.35
N ALA A 687 1.31 11.80 29.05
CA ALA A 687 2.29 12.76 28.59
C ALA A 687 3.58 12.63 29.41
N ARG A 688 4.73 12.46 28.74
CA ARG A 688 6.03 12.34 29.40
C ARG A 688 7.05 13.28 28.81
N ASN A 689 7.84 13.93 29.66
CA ASN A 689 8.94 14.77 29.23
C ASN A 689 8.47 15.82 28.21
N CYS A 690 7.29 16.42 28.40
CA CYS A 690 6.73 17.38 27.46
C CYS A 690 6.86 18.81 28.00
N THR A 691 7.06 19.78 27.12
CA THR A 691 7.00 21.20 27.47
C THR A 691 5.74 21.81 26.85
N LEU A 692 4.93 22.49 27.65
CA LEU A 692 3.70 23.15 27.25
C LEU A 692 3.76 24.62 27.69
N ALA A 693 3.87 25.54 26.72
CA ALA A 693 3.99 26.96 27.01
C ALA A 693 3.16 27.85 26.08
N ARG A 694 2.66 28.98 26.60
CA ARG A 694 1.87 29.96 25.82
C ARG A 694 0.66 29.38 25.09
N ASN A 695 0.05 28.35 25.64
CA ASN A 695 -1.20 27.83 25.12
C ASN A 695 -2.38 28.53 25.80
N MET A 696 -3.47 28.69 25.07
CA MET A 696 -4.64 29.44 25.51
C MET A 696 -5.89 28.57 25.52
N ALA A 697 -6.66 28.63 26.60
CA ALA A 697 -8.00 28.06 26.69
C ALA A 697 -9.03 29.14 27.03
N GLU A 698 -10.22 29.07 26.43
CA GLU A 698 -11.36 29.92 26.87
C GLU A 698 -11.94 29.43 28.21
N GLY A 699 -11.96 28.12 28.42
CA GLY A 699 -12.28 27.45 29.68
C GLY A 699 -10.99 27.09 30.45
N ASP A 700 -10.94 25.89 31.01
CA ASP A 700 -9.86 25.48 31.92
C ASP A 700 -8.65 24.84 31.22
N GLY A 701 -7.49 24.94 31.88
CA GLY A 701 -6.27 24.20 31.53
C GLY A 701 -5.66 24.67 30.20
N GLY A 702 -5.27 25.95 30.13
CA GLY A 702 -4.58 26.52 28.98
C GLY A 702 -3.43 25.66 28.49
N GLY A 703 -2.62 25.11 29.39
CA GLY A 703 -1.57 24.14 29.08
C GLY A 703 -2.12 22.72 28.85
N ILE A 704 -2.52 22.05 29.92
CA ILE A 704 -2.98 20.65 29.91
C ILE A 704 -4.31 20.47 30.64
N PHE A 705 -5.24 19.74 30.03
CA PHE A 705 -6.43 19.24 30.69
C PHE A 705 -6.37 17.71 30.70
N PHE A 706 -6.53 17.04 31.84
CA PHE A 706 -6.49 15.58 31.87
C PHE A 706 -7.46 14.95 32.88
N LEU A 707 -7.97 13.76 32.53
CA LEU A 707 -8.81 12.90 33.39
C LEU A 707 -8.47 11.42 33.15
N ASP A 708 -8.39 10.64 34.22
CA ASP A 708 -7.93 9.24 34.20
C ASP A 708 -6.66 9.09 33.34
N SER A 709 -5.64 9.91 33.60
CA SER A 709 -4.45 10.01 32.75
C SER A 709 -3.23 10.52 33.53
N THR A 710 -2.05 10.40 32.93
CA THR A 710 -0.77 10.68 33.60
C THR A 710 0.04 11.77 32.90
N ALA A 711 0.63 12.66 33.69
CA ALA A 711 1.63 13.64 33.26
C ALA A 711 2.89 13.50 34.13
N ILE A 712 4.02 13.15 33.52
CA ILE A 712 5.28 12.89 34.23
C ILE A 712 6.42 13.66 33.57
N ASN A 713 7.29 14.31 34.35
CA ASN A 713 8.42 15.09 33.83
C ASN A 713 7.98 16.20 32.86
N CYS A 714 6.76 16.73 33.01
CA CYS A 714 6.25 17.77 32.13
C CYS A 714 6.51 19.16 32.70
N LEU A 715 6.88 20.10 31.82
CA LEU A 715 6.96 21.52 32.11
C LEU A 715 5.69 22.18 31.56
N VAL A 716 4.89 22.79 32.42
CA VAL A 716 3.61 23.41 32.06
C VAL A 716 3.55 24.82 32.64
N TYR A 717 3.91 25.81 31.84
CA TYR A 717 4.12 27.18 32.33
C TYR A 717 3.77 28.23 31.27
N PHE A 718 3.42 29.46 31.68
CA PHE A 718 3.08 30.57 30.79
C PHE A 718 1.86 30.34 29.89
N ASN A 719 0.98 29.41 30.26
CA ASN A 719 -0.30 29.23 29.57
C ASN A 719 -1.35 30.18 30.16
N GLU A 720 -2.50 30.30 29.51
CA GLU A 720 -3.59 31.20 29.91
C GLU A 720 -4.94 30.52 29.78
N ALA A 721 -5.81 30.70 30.78
CA ALA A 721 -7.20 30.24 30.80
C ALA A 721 -8.14 31.40 31.18
N ALA A 722 -9.21 31.64 30.40
CA ALA A 722 -10.10 32.77 30.67
C ALA A 722 -11.08 32.53 31.85
N ASP A 723 -11.45 31.27 32.12
CA ASP A 723 -12.24 30.90 33.31
C ASP A 723 -11.33 30.45 34.47
N TYR A 724 -11.49 31.12 35.61
CA TYR A 724 -10.54 31.26 36.73
C TYR A 724 -10.21 30.01 37.58
N SER A 725 -10.12 28.79 37.03
CA SER A 725 -9.74 27.61 37.84
C SER A 725 -8.25 27.30 37.86
N SER A 726 -7.54 27.41 36.72
CA SER A 726 -6.08 27.26 36.59
C SER A 726 -5.61 27.44 35.13
N ASP A 727 -4.65 28.33 34.93
CA ASP A 727 -4.05 28.64 33.62
C ASP A 727 -3.26 27.46 33.03
N ASN A 728 -2.44 26.80 33.84
CA ASN A 728 -1.48 25.82 33.33
C ASN A 728 -2.07 24.42 33.22
N TYR A 729 -2.82 23.97 34.22
CA TYR A 729 -3.36 22.61 34.20
C TYR A 729 -4.74 22.50 34.85
N PHE A 730 -5.56 21.57 34.35
CA PHE A 730 -6.84 21.22 34.95
C PHE A 730 -7.01 19.71 35.05
N PHE A 731 -7.39 19.23 36.24
CA PHE A 731 -7.85 17.87 36.50
C PHE A 731 -8.75 17.83 37.74
N ASP A 732 -9.63 16.85 37.83
CA ASP A 732 -10.45 16.64 39.03
C ASP A 732 -9.59 16.04 40.15
N VAL A 733 -9.25 16.84 41.16
CA VAL A 733 -8.45 16.38 42.32
C VAL A 733 -9.15 15.32 43.18
N THR A 734 -10.45 15.07 42.97
CA THR A 734 -11.19 13.99 43.63
C THR A 734 -11.06 12.65 42.89
N ASP A 735 -10.61 12.69 41.63
CA ASP A 735 -10.30 11.52 40.83
C ASP A 735 -8.89 11.02 41.14
N GLN A 736 -8.80 9.92 41.92
CA GLN A 736 -7.52 9.28 42.25
C GLN A 736 -6.87 8.55 41.06
N SER A 737 -7.51 8.50 39.89
CA SER A 737 -6.93 7.86 38.70
C SER A 737 -6.01 8.80 37.89
N SER A 738 -6.12 10.12 38.09
CA SER A 738 -5.27 11.11 37.43
C SER A 738 -3.97 11.36 38.21
N VAL A 739 -2.82 11.32 37.53
CA VAL A 739 -1.50 11.47 38.17
C VAL A 739 -0.70 12.58 37.51
N ILE A 740 -0.19 13.51 38.32
CA ILE A 740 0.81 14.49 37.92
C ILE A 740 2.00 14.39 38.89
N SER A 741 3.18 14.06 38.36
CA SER A 741 4.38 13.88 39.18
C SER A 741 5.64 14.33 38.46
N HIS A 742 6.64 14.77 39.24
CA HIS A 742 7.91 15.28 38.72
C HIS A 742 7.74 16.37 37.65
N CYS A 743 6.68 17.17 37.76
CA CYS A 743 6.35 18.24 36.82
C CYS A 743 6.69 19.62 37.38
N CYS A 744 6.96 20.57 36.49
CA CYS A 744 7.15 21.99 36.82
C CYS A 744 5.95 22.80 36.32
N ALA A 745 5.08 23.25 37.22
CA ALA A 745 3.87 24.02 36.89
C ALA A 745 3.49 25.00 38.02
N ASP A 746 2.78 26.07 37.66
CA ASP A 746 2.25 27.08 38.60
C ASP A 746 0.73 27.23 38.41
N PRO A 747 -0.12 27.13 39.45
CA PRO A 747 0.18 26.83 40.86
C PRO A 747 0.84 25.45 41.05
N LEU A 748 1.43 25.17 42.22
CA LEU A 748 2.08 23.88 42.51
C LEU A 748 1.07 22.71 42.46
N PRO A 749 1.21 21.73 41.54
CA PRO A 749 0.32 20.58 41.53
C PRO A 749 0.63 19.61 42.67
N ALA A 750 -0.43 19.05 43.26
CA ALA A 750 -0.30 17.97 44.24
C ALA A 750 0.27 16.70 43.58
N GLY A 751 1.23 16.05 44.22
CA GLY A 751 1.90 14.87 43.68
C GLY A 751 3.37 14.83 44.05
N ASP A 752 4.02 13.70 43.80
CA ASP A 752 5.44 13.51 44.12
C ASP A 752 6.35 14.25 43.13
N GLY A 753 7.46 14.79 43.61
CA GLY A 753 8.48 15.45 42.77
C GLY A 753 8.06 16.75 42.06
N ASN A 754 6.82 17.23 42.22
CA ASN A 754 6.35 18.45 41.55
C ASN A 754 6.99 19.72 42.12
N MET A 755 7.15 20.74 41.27
CA MET A 755 7.66 22.06 41.66
C MET A 755 6.92 23.21 40.96
N ALA A 756 6.91 24.38 41.60
CA ALA A 756 6.35 25.63 41.07
C ALA A 756 7.41 26.72 41.10
N VAL A 757 8.29 26.67 40.11
CA VAL A 757 9.41 27.60 39.94
C VAL A 757 9.51 28.00 38.48
N ASN A 758 10.03 29.20 38.21
CA ASN A 758 10.27 29.61 36.83
C ASN A 758 11.27 28.62 36.19
N PRO A 759 10.92 27.98 35.07
CA PRO A 759 11.76 26.94 34.46
C PRO A 759 13.01 27.49 33.76
N LEU A 760 13.13 28.82 33.60
CA LEU A 760 14.28 29.47 32.94
C LEU A 760 14.54 28.90 31.53
N LEU A 761 13.56 29.01 30.65
CA LEU A 761 13.69 28.66 29.23
C LEU A 761 14.50 29.71 28.46
N ALA A 762 15.19 29.30 27.39
CA ALA A 762 15.91 30.20 26.50
C ALA A 762 14.98 31.11 25.68
N GLY A 763 13.80 30.62 25.31
CA GLY A 763 12.75 31.39 24.64
C GLY A 763 11.45 30.59 24.57
N ILE A 764 10.33 31.23 24.21
CA ILE A 764 9.06 30.49 24.07
C ILE A 764 8.95 29.80 22.71
N GLU A 765 9.64 30.22 21.67
CA GLU A 765 9.67 29.43 20.42
C GLU A 765 10.78 28.36 20.43
N ASN A 766 11.51 28.24 21.54
CA ASN A 766 12.64 27.34 21.70
C ASN A 766 12.68 26.76 23.13
N PRO A 767 12.23 25.52 23.34
CA PRO A 767 12.03 24.95 24.67
C PRO A 767 13.33 24.56 25.41
N HIS A 768 14.50 25.02 24.93
CA HIS A 768 15.79 24.72 25.54
C HIS A 768 15.91 25.29 26.96
N LEU A 769 16.37 24.46 27.90
CA LEU A 769 16.59 24.84 29.29
C LEU A 769 17.89 25.64 29.42
N LEU A 770 17.89 26.71 30.21
CA LEU A 770 19.13 27.43 30.53
C LEU A 770 19.95 26.68 31.59
N ALA A 771 21.26 26.95 31.66
CA ALA A 771 22.16 26.30 32.61
C ALA A 771 21.76 26.50 34.08
N ALA A 772 21.08 27.60 34.39
CA ALA A 772 20.61 27.90 35.74
C ALA A 772 19.23 27.29 36.06
N SER A 773 18.59 26.60 35.11
CA SER A 773 17.23 26.09 35.28
C SER A 773 17.11 25.12 36.46
N PRO A 774 16.08 25.28 37.32
CA PRO A 774 15.78 24.32 38.39
C PRO A 774 15.18 23.01 37.89
N CYS A 775 14.77 22.93 36.62
CA CYS A 775 14.20 21.72 36.00
C CYS A 775 15.28 20.68 35.62
N ARG A 776 16.56 21.08 35.65
CA ARG A 776 17.69 20.22 35.34
C ARG A 776 17.89 19.14 36.41
N ALA A 777 18.02 17.89 35.98
CA ALA A 777 18.19 16.70 36.81
C ALA A 777 17.13 16.53 37.92
N ALA A 778 15.93 17.09 37.70
CA ALA A 778 14.84 17.11 38.67
C ALA A 778 13.68 16.15 38.34
N GLY A 779 13.70 15.55 37.14
CA GLY A 779 12.71 14.60 36.68
C GLY A 779 12.99 13.16 37.12
N ASP A 780 11.97 12.31 36.99
CA ASP A 780 12.03 10.88 37.22
C ASP A 780 12.68 10.17 36.02
N ALA A 781 13.90 9.65 36.22
CA ALA A 781 14.61 8.90 35.20
C ALA A 781 13.94 7.56 34.83
N SER A 782 13.07 7.01 35.69
CA SER A 782 12.37 5.75 35.41
C SER A 782 11.26 5.91 34.35
N ALA A 783 10.81 7.14 34.12
CA ALA A 783 9.84 7.50 33.09
C ALA A 783 10.49 7.72 31.70
N VAL A 784 11.81 7.60 31.58
CA VAL A 784 12.56 7.72 30.32
C VAL A 784 12.74 6.34 29.68
N ALA A 785 12.30 6.19 28.43
CA ALA A 785 12.52 4.95 27.69
C ALA A 785 14.01 4.72 27.37
N PRO A 786 14.51 3.47 27.42
CA PRO A 786 15.90 3.17 27.07
C PRO A 786 16.28 3.67 25.68
N GLY A 787 17.37 4.43 25.57
CA GLY A 787 17.86 4.97 24.31
C GLY A 787 17.01 6.13 23.74
N ALA A 788 16.06 6.67 24.50
CA ALA A 788 15.30 7.84 24.09
C ALA A 788 16.23 9.05 23.87
N THR A 789 15.82 9.91 22.94
CA THR A 789 16.43 11.22 22.72
C THR A 789 15.42 12.33 23.05
N ASP A 790 15.93 13.51 23.37
CA ASP A 790 15.13 14.70 23.63
C ASP A 790 14.75 15.44 22.32
N ILE A 791 14.16 16.62 22.45
CA ILE A 791 13.70 17.43 21.30
C ILE A 791 14.84 17.92 20.39
N ASP A 792 16.07 18.00 20.92
CA ASP A 792 17.27 18.40 20.19
C ASP A 792 18.02 17.20 19.57
N GLY A 793 17.51 15.99 19.78
CA GLY A 793 18.12 14.74 19.31
C GLY A 793 19.23 14.21 20.21
N GLU A 794 19.36 14.75 21.42
CA GLU A 794 20.37 14.35 22.40
C GLU A 794 19.88 13.23 23.32
N PRO A 795 20.74 12.32 23.81
CA PRO A 795 20.32 11.22 24.67
C PRO A 795 19.64 11.68 25.96
N ARG A 796 18.55 11.01 26.33
CA ARG A 796 17.81 11.27 27.57
C ARG A 796 18.40 10.58 28.81
N ALA A 797 18.22 11.29 29.94
CA ALA A 797 18.74 11.09 31.29
C ALA A 797 20.27 11.17 31.41
N HIS A 798 20.84 12.36 31.13
CA HIS A 798 22.28 12.58 31.26
C HIS A 798 22.71 12.51 32.73
N GLY A 799 23.70 11.64 33.04
CA GLY A 799 24.23 11.51 34.41
C GLY A 799 23.30 10.78 35.39
N GLY A 800 22.25 10.10 34.91
CA GLY A 800 21.38 9.23 35.73
C GLY A 800 20.14 9.91 36.33
N ALA A 801 19.88 11.16 35.98
CA ALA A 801 18.63 11.89 36.26
C ALA A 801 18.10 12.48 34.95
N ALA A 802 16.78 12.66 34.84
CA ALA A 802 16.16 13.30 33.67
C ALA A 802 15.84 14.76 33.97
N ASP A 803 15.83 15.60 32.94
CA ASP A 803 15.33 16.97 33.04
C ASP A 803 13.81 17.01 32.87
N ILE A 804 13.14 17.91 33.62
CA ILE A 804 11.70 18.18 33.46
C ILE A 804 11.50 19.03 32.19
N GLY A 805 10.60 18.57 31.29
CA GLY A 805 10.35 19.18 29.99
C GLY A 805 10.86 18.33 28.83
N CYS A 806 10.75 18.83 27.59
CA CYS A 806 11.12 18.13 26.35
C CYS A 806 12.60 18.25 25.94
N ASP A 807 13.35 19.13 26.57
CA ASP A 807 14.81 19.31 26.42
C ASP A 807 15.57 18.59 27.55
N GLU A 808 16.77 18.10 27.26
CA GLU A 808 17.72 17.59 28.24
C GLU A 808 19.01 18.43 28.17
N TYR A 809 19.30 19.20 29.21
CA TYR A 809 20.49 20.03 29.22
C TYR A 809 21.76 19.19 29.40
N ILE A 810 22.60 19.11 28.36
CA ILE A 810 23.89 18.42 28.42
C ILE A 810 25.06 19.44 28.50
N PRO A 811 25.75 19.56 29.65
CA PRO A 811 26.96 20.37 29.74
C PRO A 811 28.02 19.90 28.73
N GLY A 812 28.69 20.82 28.04
CA GLY A 812 29.65 20.51 26.98
C GLY A 812 29.04 20.30 25.58
N ALA A 813 27.71 20.27 25.46
CA ALA A 813 26.99 20.16 24.18
C ALA A 813 26.24 21.45 23.79
N VAL A 814 26.25 22.47 24.66
CA VAL A 814 25.52 23.75 24.47
C VAL A 814 26.36 24.70 23.61
N THR A 815 26.50 24.34 22.34
CA THR A 815 27.39 24.98 21.35
C THR A 815 26.65 25.40 20.09
N GLY A 816 27.31 26.14 19.19
CA GLY A 816 26.72 26.57 17.91
C GLY A 816 26.30 28.05 17.89
N ALA A 817 25.72 28.48 16.77
CA ALA A 817 25.32 29.87 16.57
C ALA A 817 24.04 30.23 17.33
N LEU A 818 23.99 31.45 17.88
CA LEU A 818 22.81 32.01 18.53
C LEU A 818 22.23 33.16 17.69
N ALA A 819 20.93 33.09 17.41
CA ALA A 819 20.16 34.25 16.94
C ALA A 819 19.37 34.82 18.13
N VAL A 820 19.50 36.12 18.37
CA VAL A 820 18.86 36.82 19.49
C VAL A 820 18.00 37.93 18.92
N ALA A 821 16.74 37.99 19.33
CA ALA A 821 15.83 39.07 19.02
C ALA A 821 14.99 39.46 20.26
N ILE A 822 14.47 40.68 20.25
CA ILE A 822 13.58 41.21 21.29
C ILE A 822 12.20 41.41 20.64
N SER A 823 11.18 40.76 21.20
CA SER A 823 9.77 40.98 20.86
C SER A 823 9.10 41.90 21.89
N GLY A 824 8.00 42.57 21.50
CA GLY A 824 7.25 43.51 22.33
C GLY A 824 7.12 44.90 21.73
N ASP A 825 6.27 45.75 22.31
CA ASP A 825 6.08 47.12 21.84
C ASP A 825 7.29 47.99 22.23
N THR A 826 7.79 48.79 21.28
CA THR A 826 8.91 49.71 21.50
C THR A 826 8.45 51.13 21.80
N ASN A 827 7.17 51.31 22.09
CA ASN A 827 6.52 52.59 22.32
C ASN A 827 5.58 52.47 23.52
N THR A 828 5.92 53.13 24.63
CA THR A 828 5.09 53.14 25.85
C THR A 828 4.94 54.55 26.44
N ILE A 829 4.13 54.72 27.48
CA ILE A 829 4.05 55.96 28.27
C ILE A 829 4.72 55.75 29.62
N TYR A 830 5.28 56.81 30.22
CA TYR A 830 5.91 56.64 31.54
C TYR A 830 4.87 56.19 32.58
N GLY A 831 5.29 55.30 33.48
CA GLY A 831 4.44 54.71 34.51
C GLY A 831 3.69 53.45 34.08
N VAL A 832 3.75 53.05 32.81
CA VAL A 832 3.19 51.78 32.31
C VAL A 832 4.31 50.74 32.16
N ALA A 833 4.01 49.49 32.49
CA ALA A 833 4.92 48.36 32.28
C ALA A 833 4.82 47.90 30.83
N GLU A 834 5.96 47.76 30.16
CA GLU A 834 6.03 47.27 28.79
C GLU A 834 6.52 45.83 28.78
N LEU A 835 5.83 44.92 28.08
CA LEU A 835 6.20 43.51 28.06
C LEU A 835 7.18 43.23 26.91
N LEU A 836 8.40 42.86 27.24
CA LEU A 836 9.44 42.52 26.27
C LEU A 836 9.86 41.06 26.40
N GLY A 837 9.85 40.34 25.28
CA GLY A 837 10.19 38.92 25.16
C GLY A 837 11.56 38.68 24.52
N ALA A 838 12.20 37.59 24.92
CA ALA A 838 13.45 37.07 24.37
C ALA A 838 13.14 35.98 23.35
N ASP A 839 13.50 36.23 22.09
CA ASP A 839 13.41 35.25 21.02
C ASP A 839 14.82 34.76 20.68
N ILE A 840 15.23 33.67 21.33
CA ILE A 840 16.56 33.08 21.17
C ILE A 840 16.44 31.75 20.43
N SER A 841 17.07 31.67 19.25
CA SER A 841 17.25 30.40 18.53
C SER A 841 18.65 29.83 18.79
N GLY A 842 18.72 28.50 18.90
CA GLY A 842 19.94 27.77 19.25
C GLY A 842 20.03 27.45 20.75
N LYS A 843 21.12 26.79 21.16
CA LYS A 843 21.30 26.31 22.53
C LYS A 843 22.03 27.35 23.37
N ALA A 844 21.32 28.00 24.28
CA ALA A 844 21.84 29.05 25.14
C ALA A 844 22.09 28.54 26.57
N THR A 845 23.25 28.87 27.14
CA THR A 845 23.54 28.59 28.56
C THR A 845 22.92 29.62 29.50
N GLY A 846 22.68 30.84 29.01
CA GLY A 846 22.05 31.91 29.78
C GLY A 846 21.75 33.15 28.94
N LEU A 847 20.93 34.05 29.50
CA LEU A 847 20.58 35.33 28.87
C LEU A 847 20.58 36.47 29.90
N ALA A 848 20.78 37.70 29.42
CA ALA A 848 20.81 38.91 30.24
C ALA A 848 20.18 40.10 29.52
N TRP A 849 19.29 40.79 30.23
CA TRP A 849 18.70 42.06 29.84
C TRP A 849 19.45 43.22 30.46
N ARG A 850 19.67 44.28 29.68
CA ARG A 850 20.12 45.59 30.15
C ARG A 850 19.11 46.63 29.67
N VAL A 851 18.32 47.16 30.60
CA VAL A 851 17.24 48.12 30.30
C VAL A 851 17.69 49.52 30.71
N GLY A 852 17.83 50.43 29.75
CA GLY A 852 18.27 51.80 29.98
C GLY A 852 17.27 52.61 30.81
N ARG A 853 17.79 53.40 31.75
CA ARG A 853 17.03 54.35 32.60
C ARG A 853 17.39 55.82 32.36
N GLY A 854 18.26 56.08 31.39
CA GLY A 854 18.78 57.42 31.07
C GLY A 854 20.14 57.69 31.72
N ALA A 855 20.90 58.66 31.19
CA ALA A 855 22.21 59.08 31.70
C ALA A 855 23.22 57.92 31.95
N GLY A 856 23.15 56.85 31.15
CA GLY A 856 24.05 55.69 31.27
C GLY A 856 23.71 54.71 32.40
N GLN A 857 22.56 54.84 33.05
CA GLN A 857 22.05 53.89 34.05
C GLN A 857 21.28 52.75 33.38
N TYR A 858 21.46 51.53 33.89
CA TYR A 858 20.79 50.32 33.38
C TYR A 858 20.27 49.47 34.54
N ASP A 859 19.08 48.91 34.37
CA ASP A 859 18.63 47.78 35.17
C ASP A 859 19.04 46.49 34.47
N CYS A 860 19.71 45.61 35.21
CA CYS A 860 20.19 44.33 34.70
C CYS A 860 19.35 43.19 35.27
N MET A 861 18.82 42.34 34.40
CA MET A 861 18.07 41.13 34.76
C MET A 861 18.67 39.94 34.00
N THR A 862 18.62 38.74 34.55
CA THR A 862 19.25 37.56 33.93
C THR A 862 18.30 36.37 33.94
N ASN A 863 18.37 35.54 32.91
CA ASN A 863 17.65 34.27 32.78
C ASN A 863 16.11 34.39 32.81
N LEU A 864 15.58 35.54 32.41
CA LEU A 864 14.14 35.76 32.23
C LEU A 864 13.85 35.88 30.73
N PHE A 865 13.11 34.94 30.15
CA PHE A 865 12.74 35.03 28.74
C PHE A 865 11.74 36.18 28.47
N GLU A 866 11.11 36.76 29.49
CA GLU A 866 10.23 37.92 29.37
C GLU A 866 10.45 38.86 30.56
N ILE A 867 10.41 40.18 30.31
CA ILE A 867 10.56 41.24 31.32
C ILE A 867 9.46 42.29 31.14
N ALA A 868 9.09 42.97 32.23
CA ALA A 868 8.08 44.02 32.23
C ALA A 868 8.62 45.37 32.76
N PRO A 869 9.62 46.01 32.11
CA PRO A 869 10.17 47.27 32.58
C PRO A 869 9.14 48.42 32.63
N VAL A 870 9.21 49.22 33.69
CA VAL A 870 8.47 50.48 33.83
C VAL A 870 9.47 51.65 33.76
N TRP A 871 9.22 52.62 32.89
CA TRP A 871 9.99 53.86 32.85
C TRP A 871 9.27 54.98 33.59
N THR A 872 10.01 55.78 34.34
CA THR A 872 9.45 56.87 35.17
C THR A 872 9.56 58.25 34.52
N ASN A 873 10.24 58.36 33.38
CA ASN A 873 10.44 59.60 32.63
C ASN A 873 10.27 59.36 31.14
N ALA A 874 9.85 60.40 30.41
CA ALA A 874 9.80 60.36 28.95
C ALA A 874 11.21 60.42 28.33
N GLY A 875 11.41 59.76 27.19
CA GLY A 875 12.68 59.71 26.49
C GLY A 875 12.85 58.48 25.60
N TYR A 876 14.04 58.31 25.04
CA TYR A 876 14.43 57.11 24.29
C TYR A 876 15.41 56.30 25.14
N PHE A 877 15.11 55.03 25.35
CA PHE A 877 15.87 54.15 26.22
C PHE A 877 16.33 52.91 25.44
N GLU A 878 17.62 52.63 25.50
CA GLU A 878 18.19 51.42 24.93
C GLU A 878 17.80 50.20 25.78
N VAL A 879 17.35 49.12 25.14
CA VAL A 879 17.17 47.81 25.76
C VAL A 879 18.01 46.81 24.99
N VAL A 880 18.94 46.17 25.70
CA VAL A 880 19.84 45.16 25.15
C VAL A 880 19.50 43.80 25.74
N LEU A 881 19.31 42.81 24.88
CA LEU A 881 19.24 41.40 25.25
C LEU A 881 20.51 40.72 24.76
N SER A 882 21.21 40.03 25.64
CA SER A 882 22.39 39.23 25.32
C SER A 882 22.16 37.78 25.70
N ALA A 883 22.57 36.85 24.85
CA ALA A 883 22.55 35.42 25.12
C ALA A 883 23.94 34.83 24.86
N GLY A 884 24.32 33.84 25.67
CA GLY A 884 25.62 33.17 25.57
C GLY A 884 25.46 31.66 25.54
N ASN A 885 26.47 31.00 24.98
CA ASN A 885 26.68 29.56 25.07
C ASN A 885 28.18 29.24 25.17
N GLU A 886 28.56 27.96 25.08
CA GLU A 886 29.95 27.53 25.25
C GLU A 886 30.85 27.91 24.05
N SER A 887 30.26 28.34 22.93
CA SER A 887 30.97 28.77 21.71
C SER A 887 31.11 30.30 21.60
N GLY A 888 30.31 31.07 22.34
CA GLY A 888 30.31 32.53 22.26
C GLY A 888 28.97 33.14 22.67
N GLY A 889 28.75 34.42 22.35
CA GLY A 889 27.50 35.11 22.65
C GLY A 889 27.04 36.02 21.53
N SER A 890 25.76 36.36 21.56
CA SER A 890 25.09 37.25 20.61
C SER A 890 24.17 38.21 21.36
N SER A 891 23.82 39.33 20.75
CA SER A 891 22.95 40.32 21.39
C SER A 891 22.08 41.07 20.39
N ALA A 892 20.86 41.42 20.82
CA ALA A 892 19.97 42.33 20.15
C ALA A 892 19.82 43.63 20.94
N THR A 893 19.52 44.72 20.25
CA THR A 893 19.26 46.03 20.87
C THR A 893 18.05 46.68 20.21
N VAL A 894 17.11 47.12 21.03
CA VAL A 894 15.97 47.94 20.61
C VAL A 894 15.98 49.27 21.35
N THR A 895 15.43 50.31 20.73
CA THR A 895 15.22 51.61 21.39
C THR A 895 13.74 51.73 21.74
N VAL A 896 13.42 51.79 23.03
CA VAL A 896 12.07 52.02 23.54
C VAL A 896 11.84 53.52 23.70
N HIS A 897 10.81 54.04 23.07
CA HIS A 897 10.37 55.41 23.21
C HIS A 897 9.26 55.51 24.25
N VAL A 898 9.50 56.30 25.30
CA VAL A 898 8.57 56.52 26.41
C VAL A 898 8.03 57.94 26.32
N ALA A 899 6.72 58.10 26.19
CA ALA A 899 6.06 59.41 26.09
C ALA A 899 5.52 59.92 27.44
N ALA A 900 5.27 61.23 27.53
CA ALA A 900 4.79 61.92 28.74
C ALA A 900 3.27 61.74 29.04
N GLY A 901 2.57 60.90 28.26
CA GLY A 901 1.11 60.80 28.25
C GLY A 901 0.41 61.74 27.25
N GLY A 902 -0.84 61.42 26.87
CA GLY A 902 -1.67 62.28 26.00
C GLY A 902 -1.35 62.22 24.50
N TYR A 903 -0.87 61.09 23.99
CA TYR A 903 -0.46 60.97 22.59
C TYR A 903 -1.65 60.83 21.64
N THR A 904 -1.62 61.56 20.52
CA THR A 904 -2.65 61.49 19.48
C THR A 904 -2.06 61.12 18.13
N ASN A 905 -2.53 59.99 17.58
CA ASN A 905 -2.27 59.61 16.20
C ASN A 905 -3.40 60.07 15.29
N TYR A 906 -3.06 60.53 14.10
CA TYR A 906 -4.00 61.07 13.14
C TYR A 906 -4.13 60.11 11.95
N VAL A 907 -5.37 59.88 11.49
CA VAL A 907 -5.69 59.02 10.35
C VAL A 907 -6.48 59.80 9.31
N SER A 908 -5.99 59.82 8.07
CA SER A 908 -6.63 60.49 6.95
C SER A 908 -6.41 59.69 5.67
N THR A 909 -7.44 59.54 4.85
CA THR A 909 -7.34 58.88 3.52
C THR A 909 -6.34 59.55 2.57
N SER A 910 -5.95 60.81 2.85
CA SER A 910 -4.94 61.56 2.09
C SER A 910 -3.69 61.93 2.89
N GLY A 911 -3.46 61.30 4.05
CA GLY A 911 -2.27 61.55 4.86
C GLY A 911 -0.98 61.06 4.20
N ALA A 912 0.18 61.62 4.59
CA ALA A 912 1.47 61.20 4.04
C ALA A 912 1.93 59.82 4.52
N HIS A 913 1.23 59.21 5.48
CA HIS A 913 1.52 57.91 6.08
C HIS A 913 2.96 57.81 6.60
N VAL A 914 3.36 58.78 7.43
CA VAL A 914 4.68 58.83 8.03
C VAL A 914 4.55 58.63 9.55
N PRO A 915 4.94 57.45 10.08
CA PRO A 915 4.98 57.23 11.52
C PRO A 915 5.87 58.28 12.20
N PRO A 916 5.53 58.73 13.42
CA PRO A 916 4.50 58.16 14.29
C PRO A 916 3.14 58.92 14.21
N PHE A 917 2.78 59.48 13.05
CA PHE A 917 1.44 60.01 12.76
C PHE A 917 0.93 61.13 13.70
N THR A 918 1.82 62.00 14.20
CA THR A 918 1.53 63.01 15.25
C THR A 918 0.74 64.23 14.82
N ASN A 919 0.38 64.36 13.54
CA ASN A 919 -0.44 65.45 13.03
C ASN A 919 -1.11 65.05 11.69
N TRP A 920 -2.08 65.86 11.22
CA TRP A 920 -2.80 65.59 9.97
C TRP A 920 -1.92 65.51 8.72
N ALA A 921 -0.78 66.21 8.66
CA ALA A 921 0.10 66.17 7.50
C ALA A 921 0.84 64.82 7.40
N THR A 922 1.26 64.27 8.54
CA THR A 922 1.93 62.97 8.61
C THR A 922 0.96 61.80 8.81
N ALA A 923 -0.34 62.06 8.91
CA ALA A 923 -1.39 61.09 9.25
C ALA A 923 -1.30 59.77 8.48
N SER A 924 -1.66 58.68 9.16
CA SER A 924 -1.76 57.36 8.54
C SER A 924 -2.94 57.32 7.56
N THR A 925 -2.79 56.62 6.43
CA THR A 925 -3.90 56.25 5.54
C THR A 925 -4.65 54.99 6.00
N SER A 926 -4.15 54.32 7.06
CA SER A 926 -4.74 53.12 7.66
C SER A 926 -5.05 53.35 9.14
N ILE A 927 -6.26 52.99 9.59
CA ILE A 927 -6.65 53.06 11.00
C ILE A 927 -5.79 52.09 11.83
N GLN A 928 -5.57 50.86 11.35
CA GLN A 928 -4.79 49.86 12.07
C GLN A 928 -3.35 50.34 12.30
N ALA A 929 -2.68 50.86 11.27
CA ALA A 929 -1.30 51.32 11.42
C ALA A 929 -1.17 52.46 12.45
N ALA A 930 -2.17 53.33 12.55
CA ALA A 930 -2.20 54.36 13.59
C ALA A 930 -2.50 53.80 14.98
N VAL A 931 -3.34 52.77 15.09
CA VAL A 931 -3.58 52.03 16.35
C VAL A 931 -2.29 51.34 16.82
N ASP A 932 -1.59 50.65 15.91
CA ASP A 932 -0.35 49.93 16.21
C ASP A 932 0.73 50.90 16.71
N SER A 933 0.87 52.04 16.03
CA SER A 933 1.81 53.10 16.41
C SER A 933 1.33 53.95 17.60
N CYS A 934 0.11 53.78 18.09
CA CYS A 934 -0.41 54.56 19.21
C CYS A 934 0.02 53.93 20.53
N TYR A 935 0.33 54.76 21.51
CA TYR A 935 0.57 54.30 22.87
C TYR A 935 -0.72 53.87 23.55
N GLU A 936 -0.61 52.97 24.52
CA GLU A 936 -1.67 52.70 25.48
C GLU A 936 -2.13 53.99 26.19
N GLY A 937 -3.44 54.12 26.39
CA GLY A 937 -4.13 55.33 26.84
C GLY A 937 -4.20 56.45 25.80
N GLY A 938 -3.61 56.28 24.62
CA GLY A 938 -3.56 57.28 23.56
C GLY A 938 -4.85 57.38 22.74
N VAL A 939 -4.93 58.42 21.91
CA VAL A 939 -6.07 58.71 21.05
C VAL A 939 -5.68 58.50 19.59
N VAL A 940 -6.51 57.81 18.81
CA VAL A 940 -6.42 57.76 17.36
C VAL A 940 -7.59 58.59 16.79
N LEU A 941 -7.28 59.77 16.24
CA LEU A 941 -8.27 60.64 15.59
C LEU A 941 -8.36 60.33 14.10
N VAL A 942 -9.56 59.91 13.67
CA VAL A 942 -9.82 59.51 12.28
C VAL A 942 -10.65 60.58 11.57
N GLN A 943 -10.08 61.16 10.51
CA GLN A 943 -10.75 62.13 9.65
C GLN A 943 -11.93 61.46 8.94
N THR A 944 -12.97 62.23 8.63
CA THR A 944 -14.12 61.80 7.82
C THR A 944 -13.69 61.12 6.53
N GLY A 945 -14.33 60.00 6.20
CA GLY A 945 -14.01 59.20 5.02
C GLY A 945 -14.42 57.74 5.16
N ARG A 946 -14.23 56.98 4.08
CA ARG A 946 -14.43 55.52 4.04
C ARG A 946 -13.07 54.83 4.06
N TYR A 947 -12.88 53.94 5.02
CA TYR A 947 -11.65 53.18 5.23
C TYR A 947 -11.95 51.71 4.99
N GLU A 948 -11.44 51.18 3.89
CA GLU A 948 -11.55 49.75 3.56
C GLU A 948 -10.50 48.96 4.33
N ILE A 949 -10.91 47.84 4.93
CA ILE A 949 -10.02 46.94 5.68
C ILE A 949 -10.01 45.55 5.03
N SER A 950 -8.84 44.92 5.03
CA SER A 950 -8.64 43.55 4.52
C SER A 950 -8.53 42.49 5.62
N SER A 951 -8.41 42.93 6.87
CA SER A 951 -8.43 42.13 8.10
C SER A 951 -9.22 42.90 9.15
N ALA A 952 -9.67 42.24 10.23
CA ALA A 952 -10.41 42.93 11.27
C ALA A 952 -9.58 44.05 11.91
N LEU A 953 -10.20 45.20 12.19
CA LEU A 953 -9.56 46.27 12.96
C LEU A 953 -9.37 45.76 14.40
N LEU A 954 -8.13 45.44 14.75
CA LEU A 954 -7.75 44.85 16.03
C LEU A 954 -7.36 45.95 17.03
N LEU A 955 -8.16 46.08 18.08
CA LEU A 955 -7.92 47.01 19.19
C LEU A 955 -7.44 46.24 20.41
N ALA A 956 -6.23 45.71 20.32
CA ALA A 956 -5.65 44.79 21.31
C ALA A 956 -4.99 45.46 22.52
N LYS A 957 -4.96 46.80 22.54
CA LYS A 957 -4.39 47.58 23.65
C LYS A 957 -5.31 48.77 23.97
N PRO A 958 -5.35 49.28 25.21
CA PRO A 958 -6.29 50.31 25.65
C PRO A 958 -6.08 51.64 24.92
N VAL A 959 -6.71 51.81 23.76
CA VAL A 959 -6.65 53.04 22.94
C VAL A 959 -8.03 53.62 22.69
N SER A 960 -8.09 54.94 22.52
CA SER A 960 -9.31 55.66 22.14
C SER A 960 -9.32 55.96 20.64
N VAL A 961 -9.96 55.12 19.84
CA VAL A 961 -10.15 55.35 18.40
C VAL A 961 -11.43 56.14 18.19
N GLN A 962 -11.31 57.37 17.69
CA GLN A 962 -12.43 58.31 17.58
C GLN A 962 -12.52 58.91 16.19
N SER A 963 -13.71 58.89 15.62
CA SER A 963 -14.04 59.63 14.41
C SER A 963 -14.23 61.11 14.69
N VAL A 964 -13.62 61.97 13.89
CA VAL A 964 -13.79 63.43 13.97
C VAL A 964 -15.18 63.87 13.49
N GLY A 965 -15.81 63.12 12.58
CA GLY A 965 -17.10 63.48 11.97
C GLY A 965 -18.30 62.63 12.39
N GLY A 966 -18.14 61.73 13.35
CA GLY A 966 -19.20 60.84 13.80
C GLY A 966 -19.57 59.73 12.78
N PRO A 967 -20.56 58.87 13.11
CA PRO A 967 -20.85 57.65 12.35
C PRO A 967 -21.46 57.93 10.98
N GLU A 968 -22.05 59.11 10.78
CA GLU A 968 -22.64 59.53 9.50
C GLU A 968 -21.59 59.84 8.43
N LEU A 969 -20.36 60.19 8.83
CA LEU A 969 -19.32 60.69 7.92
C LEU A 969 -18.04 59.85 7.92
N THR A 970 -17.94 58.85 8.79
CA THR A 970 -16.75 57.98 8.89
C THR A 970 -17.14 56.51 8.91
N THR A 971 -16.65 55.75 7.94
CA THR A 971 -17.02 54.34 7.72
C THR A 971 -15.80 53.43 7.75
N ILE A 972 -15.90 52.33 8.49
CA ILE A 972 -15.01 51.16 8.43
C ILE A 972 -15.73 50.09 7.60
N ASP A 973 -15.15 49.71 6.46
CA ASP A 973 -15.74 48.75 5.53
C ASP A 973 -14.88 47.49 5.38
N ALA A 974 -15.41 46.35 5.85
CA ALA A 974 -14.74 45.06 5.80
C ALA A 974 -14.89 44.30 4.47
N GLY A 975 -15.63 44.85 3.50
CA GLY A 975 -15.67 44.36 2.13
C GLY A 975 -16.13 42.91 1.93
N ARG A 976 -16.80 42.30 2.92
CA ARG A 976 -17.14 40.86 3.03
C ARG A 976 -15.95 39.92 3.02
N ARG A 977 -14.78 40.40 3.47
CA ARG A 977 -13.52 39.63 3.48
C ARG A 977 -13.09 39.25 4.89
N CYS A 978 -13.52 40.02 5.89
CA CYS A 978 -13.12 39.85 7.28
C CYS A 978 -14.23 40.33 8.24
N ARG A 979 -14.05 40.09 9.54
CA ARG A 979 -14.81 40.76 10.60
C ARG A 979 -14.52 42.27 10.61
N GLY A 980 -15.49 43.10 11.01
CA GLY A 980 -15.31 44.56 11.10
C GLY A 980 -14.27 44.99 12.12
N VAL A 981 -14.58 44.83 13.41
CA VAL A 981 -13.70 45.24 14.53
C VAL A 981 -13.54 44.09 15.52
N MET A 982 -12.39 44.01 16.18
CA MET A 982 -12.14 43.11 17.29
C MET A 982 -11.57 43.89 18.47
N ILE A 983 -12.24 43.82 19.62
CA ILE A 983 -11.84 44.50 20.86
C ILE A 983 -11.61 43.44 21.94
N PRO A 984 -10.42 42.81 21.95
CA PRO A 984 -10.09 41.82 22.97
C PRO A 984 -9.66 42.45 24.29
N ALA A 985 -9.23 43.72 24.31
CA ALA A 985 -8.71 44.38 25.51
C ALA A 985 -9.73 45.28 26.22
N ASP A 986 -9.63 45.34 27.55
CA ASP A 986 -10.31 46.35 28.35
C ASP A 986 -9.72 47.76 28.17
N GLY A 987 -10.47 48.79 28.56
CA GLY A 987 -10.01 50.19 28.49
C GLY A 987 -9.95 50.79 27.09
N VAL A 988 -10.34 50.04 26.05
CA VAL A 988 -10.51 50.55 24.68
C VAL A 988 -11.77 51.43 24.57
N LEU A 989 -11.71 52.51 23.79
CA LEU A 989 -12.87 53.26 23.32
C LEU A 989 -12.88 53.28 21.79
N LEU A 990 -13.94 52.75 21.17
CA LEU A 990 -14.24 52.98 19.77
C LEU A 990 -15.46 53.89 19.65
N ALA A 991 -15.30 55.09 19.07
CA ALA A 991 -16.37 56.07 19.00
C ALA A 991 -16.59 56.70 17.63
N GLY A 992 -17.86 56.74 17.20
CA GLY A 992 -18.28 57.56 16.07
C GLY A 992 -18.11 56.93 14.68
N PHE A 993 -18.23 55.62 14.52
CA PHE A 993 -18.02 54.95 13.22
C PHE A 993 -19.27 54.22 12.72
N THR A 994 -19.49 54.21 11.41
CA THR A 994 -20.28 53.16 10.76
C THR A 994 -19.37 51.97 10.44
N ILE A 995 -19.71 50.75 10.90
CA ILE A 995 -19.01 49.50 10.58
C ILE A 995 -19.90 48.66 9.66
N THR A 996 -19.38 48.25 8.49
CA THR A 996 -20.19 47.55 7.49
C THR A 996 -19.47 46.44 6.74
N ASN A 997 -20.25 45.58 6.08
CA ASN A 997 -19.80 44.45 5.27
C ASN A 997 -18.85 43.47 5.98
N GLY A 998 -19.02 43.26 7.29
CA GLY A 998 -18.29 42.21 8.00
C GLY A 998 -18.73 40.81 7.56
N TYR A 999 -17.81 39.85 7.51
CA TYR A 999 -18.08 38.42 7.23
C TYR A 999 -17.30 37.52 8.19
N ALA A 1000 -18.00 36.76 9.06
CA ALA A 1000 -17.40 35.79 9.98
C ALA A 1000 -18.42 34.77 10.48
N ALA A 1001 -17.98 33.59 10.95
CA ALA A 1001 -18.86 32.54 11.49
C ALA A 1001 -19.69 32.98 12.72
N GLY A 1002 -19.31 34.09 13.37
CA GLY A 1002 -20.05 34.78 14.41
C GLY A 1002 -19.51 36.20 14.63
N ALA A 1003 -20.36 37.11 15.11
CA ALA A 1003 -20.01 38.49 15.45
C ALA A 1003 -19.33 39.28 14.29
N ALA A 1004 -19.81 39.11 13.06
CA ALA A 1004 -19.20 39.62 11.84
C ALA A 1004 -18.98 41.15 11.82
N GLY A 1005 -19.88 41.92 12.43
CA GLY A 1005 -19.75 43.39 12.53
C GLY A 1005 -18.79 43.87 13.62
N GLY A 1006 -18.52 43.04 14.63
CA GLY A 1006 -17.69 43.42 15.78
C GLY A 1006 -17.73 42.35 16.86
N PHE A 1007 -16.56 41.97 17.37
CA PHE A 1007 -16.41 41.04 18.50
C PHE A 1007 -15.72 41.77 19.66
N MET A 1008 -16.33 41.74 20.84
CA MET A 1008 -15.82 42.43 22.02
C MET A 1008 -15.74 41.46 23.19
N LEU A 1009 -14.56 41.37 23.81
CA LEU A 1009 -14.34 40.72 25.11
C LEU A 1009 -14.29 41.77 26.24
N GLY A 1010 -13.89 43.01 25.90
CA GLY A 1010 -13.82 44.16 26.81
C GLY A 1010 -14.03 45.50 26.11
N GLY A 1011 -13.84 46.61 26.84
CA GLY A 1011 -13.86 47.99 26.30
C GLY A 1011 -15.24 48.62 26.06
N THR A 1012 -15.26 49.83 25.48
CA THR A 1012 -16.47 50.63 25.22
C THR A 1012 -16.63 50.97 23.75
N VAL A 1013 -17.80 50.67 23.17
CA VAL A 1013 -18.22 51.18 21.87
C VAL A 1013 -19.29 52.24 22.08
N SER A 1014 -19.10 53.44 21.52
CA SER A 1014 -20.02 54.56 21.72
C SER A 1014 -20.34 55.28 20.41
N ASN A 1015 -21.61 55.63 20.19
CA ASN A 1015 -22.03 56.37 19.00
C ASN A 1015 -21.59 55.74 17.66
N CYS A 1016 -21.62 54.40 17.57
CA CYS A 1016 -21.31 53.66 16.34
C CYS A 1016 -22.58 53.05 15.73
N VAL A 1017 -22.58 52.85 14.41
CA VAL A 1017 -23.64 52.17 13.66
C VAL A 1017 -23.08 50.91 13.04
N ILE A 1018 -23.66 49.74 13.33
CA ILE A 1018 -23.23 48.46 12.73
C ILE A 1018 -24.31 48.00 11.75
N SER A 1019 -23.95 47.81 10.47
CA SER A 1019 -24.94 47.48 9.44
C SER A 1019 -24.37 46.65 8.28
N GLY A 1020 -25.17 45.73 7.73
CA GLY A 1020 -24.78 44.98 6.52
C GLY A 1020 -23.69 43.92 6.71
N CYS A 1021 -23.54 43.35 7.91
CA CYS A 1021 -22.59 42.29 8.22
C CYS A 1021 -23.28 40.91 8.24
N ALA A 1022 -22.58 39.87 7.78
CA ALA A 1022 -23.11 38.52 7.58
C ALA A 1022 -22.31 37.45 8.36
#